data_AF-A0A1F4RCF9-F1
#
_entry.id   AF-A0A1F4RCF9-F1
#
_cell.length_a   1.000
_cell.length_b   1.000
_cell.length_c   1.000
_cell.angle_alpha   90.00
_cell.angle_beta   90.00
_cell.angle_gamma   90.00
#
_symmetry.space_group_name_H-M   'P 1'
#
loop_
_entity.id
_entity.type
_entity.pdbx_description
1 polymer ?
#
loop_
_entity_poly.entity_id
_entity_poly.type
_entity_poly.pdbx_seq_one_letter_code
_entity_poly.pdbx_strand_id
1 'polypeptide(L)'
;MIIWLLPSLISVSLAEGNYPSLNLLNSKNLTAYFDDYLGDLYNTRGGLHFTSSDTYLLVSTISRGISWQGKGYEEVKLTFDEKAVPFLFNITNGPKDIKIHAELFKNSTTEVVVYPALDRLFINVNGRPYAKLRTKAGFKEKLLRPDENFLSVPTYPGEYTVLGPTAHYISKAYYETTVVPFGAWLVKKNGKWVYNSGGDWLVLPQHIVKDLEQPVDKQKYSYYDYNDKVPAARWGSNDFGKYILWLSKAGRNMMAYTDGRLLFEQIILVKDLTQILTQPGSDDFDSCISNNANFTYYKTLQALEPQIGAVVPRRGLARQKALGKLQTQGENNSIIAKRVYWYQKLKDDWSFWQDLRNKLREDFIKMGVLSLANQQNLVENWLTSRIFFEPATPPAQAKYVRELSFENLFLTEDDPVFSGRESKVMRQLIKQALSEEAGALEFHSVRALNEYNFGLLLDEILGDLYKSHGCLHVTPRDSFFLYSLLPVNTRIVVYDYSKNIEEYMLEQIPYLTTMVNVKEDLDGLKEKFKRDEDVKIAVYPLSGIWLIYIKDQPFAKLRVKGGPKQKYYQMLGRDEKERPVFEEHLAYPTTPGIFYVYKSMENYISNLYYQTTVIPMGGVIKKEGERWLFTDIKGNPGAVPNEVLADIYRPEAERGYKYYDPVTNASGEVVEMKWGSHPFGRYALQTLKANKTLSPELIHSSGGLIMEERNLIDDLIQILSAPFDKLDECVEANANFSLYKACSEFIGDPAKEEIIGTAEAAGYKLYKGSPLTTLEAATLAVDSIVASKIIKKQKLSPEDFKLLLDKGLAAYSNGNLKINYEKIRGMDFETYQYVVTIEKYASHYKTLEKHWDDLSGLRQALLQDFNNLVIKDHELLHKFVRELMLKRTELKLLTRQEALEMLDQLLN
;
A
#
# COMPACT_ATOMS: atom_id res chain seq x y z
N MET A 1 -26.22 -30.89 -3.69
CA MET A 1 -25.10 -31.36 -2.86
C MET A 1 -24.03 -30.28 -2.93
N ILE A 2 -24.11 -29.30 -2.04
CA ILE A 2 -23.28 -28.08 -2.08
C ILE A 2 -22.11 -28.32 -1.12
N ILE A 3 -20.92 -28.45 -1.69
CA ILE A 3 -19.65 -28.57 -0.99
C ILE A 3 -19.30 -27.16 -0.48
N TRP A 4 -19.33 -26.98 0.84
CA TRP A 4 -18.69 -25.84 1.48
C TRP A 4 -17.17 -26.04 1.43
N LEU A 5 -16.50 -25.20 0.64
CA LEU A 5 -15.05 -25.03 0.64
C LEU A 5 -14.65 -24.37 1.97
N LEU A 6 -14.09 -25.18 2.87
CA LEU A 6 -13.22 -24.71 3.94
C LEU A 6 -11.96 -24.10 3.30
N PRO A 7 -11.59 -22.84 3.58
CA PRO A 7 -10.26 -22.37 3.25
C PRO A 7 -9.26 -23.19 4.07
N SER A 8 -8.39 -23.84 3.33
CA SER A 8 -7.20 -24.58 3.72
C SER A 8 -6.43 -23.99 4.90
N LEU A 9 -6.14 -24.87 5.86
CA LEU A 9 -5.17 -24.81 6.97
C LEU A 9 -3.70 -24.71 6.50
N ILE A 10 -3.38 -23.92 5.49
CA ILE A 10 -2.02 -23.76 4.97
C ILE A 10 -1.61 -22.28 5.06
N SER A 11 -1.06 -21.89 6.21
CA SER A 11 -0.15 -20.72 6.39
C SER A 11 0.24 -20.39 7.84
N VAL A 12 -0.20 -21.14 8.86
CA VAL A 12 0.05 -20.75 10.27
C VAL A 12 1.49 -21.01 10.74
N SER A 13 2.26 -21.89 10.10
CA SER A 13 3.59 -22.26 10.63
C SER A 13 4.73 -21.26 10.33
N LEU A 14 4.51 -20.23 9.52
CA LEU A 14 5.52 -19.19 9.24
C LEU A 14 5.39 -17.95 10.14
N ALA A 15 4.23 -17.73 10.77
CA ALA A 15 3.97 -16.55 11.60
C ALA A 15 4.30 -16.72 13.10
N GLU A 16 4.31 -17.96 13.62
CA GLU A 16 4.62 -18.22 15.04
C GLU A 16 6.10 -17.92 15.40
N GLY A 17 6.99 -17.76 14.42
CA GLY A 17 8.42 -17.56 14.67
C GLY A 17 8.84 -16.16 15.14
N ASN A 18 8.05 -15.10 14.90
CA ASN A 18 8.62 -13.74 14.85
C ASN A 18 8.08 -12.71 15.87
N TYR A 19 7.08 -13.07 16.68
CA TYR A 19 6.42 -12.16 17.63
C TYR A 19 6.48 -12.68 19.09
N PRO A 20 7.41 -12.19 19.94
CA PRO A 20 7.61 -12.70 21.29
C PRO A 20 6.38 -12.64 22.22
N SER A 21 5.49 -11.66 22.06
CA SER A 21 4.27 -11.57 22.88
C SER A 21 3.27 -12.68 22.55
N LEU A 22 3.09 -12.97 21.25
CA LEU A 22 2.24 -14.08 20.80
C LEU A 22 2.79 -15.42 21.27
N ASN A 23 4.10 -15.60 21.19
CA ASN A 23 4.77 -16.80 21.71
C ASN A 23 4.57 -16.96 23.21
N LEU A 24 4.70 -15.86 23.97
CA LEU A 24 4.44 -15.89 25.41
C LEU A 24 2.98 -16.25 25.70
N LEU A 25 2.01 -15.62 25.04
CA LEU A 25 0.57 -15.88 25.20
C LEU A 25 0.18 -17.32 24.84
N ASN A 26 0.74 -17.85 23.75
CA ASN A 26 0.43 -19.20 23.27
C ASN A 26 1.12 -20.29 24.10
N SER A 27 2.29 -20.00 24.70
CA SER A 27 3.01 -20.93 25.57
C SER A 27 2.42 -21.08 26.99
N LYS A 28 1.51 -20.17 27.37
CA LYS A 28 0.91 -20.15 28.71
C LYS A 28 -0.54 -20.60 28.69
N ASN A 29 -0.94 -21.28 29.77
CA ASN A 29 -2.34 -21.60 30.04
C ASN A 29 -3.00 -20.40 30.72
N LEU A 30 -3.34 -19.38 29.94
CA LEU A 30 -3.99 -18.18 30.47
C LEU A 30 -5.35 -18.48 31.11
N THR A 31 -6.02 -19.52 30.66
CA THR A 31 -7.27 -19.98 31.28
C THR A 31 -7.09 -20.28 32.77
N ALA A 32 -6.01 -20.99 33.13
CA ALA A 32 -5.69 -21.27 34.53
C ALA A 32 -5.43 -19.99 35.35
N TYR A 33 -4.77 -18.99 34.75
CA TYR A 33 -4.57 -17.69 35.40
C TYR A 33 -5.91 -17.02 35.69
N PHE A 34 -6.76 -16.88 34.66
CA PHE A 34 -8.06 -16.20 34.82
C PHE A 34 -9.00 -16.93 35.77
N ASP A 35 -9.02 -18.26 35.79
CA ASP A 35 -9.80 -19.03 36.76
C ASP A 35 -9.29 -18.83 38.20
N ASP A 36 -7.99 -18.62 38.39
CA ASP A 36 -7.43 -18.27 39.69
C ASP A 36 -7.82 -16.84 40.10
N TYR A 37 -7.69 -15.85 39.21
CA TYR A 37 -8.17 -14.48 39.47
C TYR A 37 -9.66 -14.47 39.83
N LEU A 38 -10.51 -15.13 39.06
CA LEU A 38 -11.95 -15.16 39.28
C LEU A 38 -12.36 -15.80 40.61
N GLY A 39 -11.47 -16.54 41.28
CA GLY A 39 -11.66 -17.04 42.63
C GLY A 39 -12.84 -18.00 42.76
N ASP A 40 -13.63 -17.84 43.83
CA ASP A 40 -14.74 -18.73 44.12
C ASP A 40 -15.96 -18.50 43.21
N LEU A 41 -16.60 -19.61 42.83
CA LEU A 41 -17.86 -19.63 42.11
C LEU A 41 -19.02 -19.14 42.99
N TYR A 42 -19.94 -18.38 42.40
CA TYR A 42 -21.17 -17.97 43.08
C TYR A 42 -22.06 -19.17 43.41
N ASN A 43 -22.71 -19.12 44.57
CA ASN A 43 -23.70 -20.11 44.96
C ASN A 43 -24.85 -20.14 43.93
N THR A 44 -25.33 -21.34 43.60
CA THR A 44 -26.39 -21.53 42.62
C THR A 44 -27.74 -21.82 43.27
N ARG A 45 -28.83 -21.50 42.55
CA ARG A 45 -30.22 -21.75 42.97
C ARG A 45 -30.71 -23.15 42.59
N GLY A 46 -29.86 -24.17 42.79
CA GLY A 46 -30.15 -25.58 42.48
C GLY A 46 -29.69 -26.08 41.12
N GLY A 47 -28.97 -25.24 40.34
CA GLY A 47 -28.25 -25.67 39.15
C GLY A 47 -26.84 -26.19 39.48
N LEU A 48 -25.96 -26.14 38.50
CA LEU A 48 -24.52 -26.34 38.66
C LEU A 48 -23.79 -25.16 38.03
N HIS A 49 -23.04 -24.40 38.84
CA HIS A 49 -22.17 -23.34 38.33
C HIS A 49 -20.77 -23.88 38.07
N PHE A 50 -20.12 -23.36 37.03
CA PHE A 50 -18.74 -23.64 36.65
C PHE A 50 -18.03 -22.32 36.32
N THR A 51 -16.70 -22.37 36.15
CA THR A 51 -15.97 -21.25 35.54
C THR A 51 -16.34 -21.14 34.05
N SER A 52 -16.06 -19.99 33.43
CA SER A 52 -16.32 -19.75 32.00
C SER A 52 -15.62 -20.79 31.12
N SER A 53 -14.38 -21.13 31.47
CA SER A 53 -13.54 -22.11 30.80
C SER A 53 -14.04 -23.53 30.93
N ASP A 54 -14.35 -23.97 32.16
CA ASP A 54 -14.90 -25.30 32.44
C ASP A 54 -16.22 -25.51 31.71
N THR A 55 -17.08 -24.49 31.67
CA THR A 55 -18.35 -24.54 30.93
C THR A 55 -18.12 -24.62 29.43
N TYR A 56 -17.20 -23.83 28.89
CA TYR A 56 -16.82 -23.89 27.47
C TYR A 56 -16.28 -25.27 27.10
N LEU A 57 -15.38 -25.84 27.91
CA LEU A 57 -14.84 -27.18 27.68
C LEU A 57 -15.91 -28.25 27.74
N LEU A 58 -16.83 -28.20 28.71
CA LEU A 58 -17.95 -29.14 28.78
C LEU A 58 -18.83 -29.05 27.53
N VAL A 59 -19.21 -27.84 27.11
CA VAL A 59 -20.04 -27.63 25.92
C VAL A 59 -19.32 -28.08 24.63
N SER A 60 -18.00 -27.91 24.56
CA SER A 60 -17.19 -28.26 23.40
C SER A 60 -16.80 -29.75 23.34
N THR A 61 -16.90 -30.50 24.45
CA THR A 61 -16.40 -31.89 24.53
C THR A 61 -17.46 -32.93 24.91
N ILE A 62 -18.54 -32.55 25.62
CA ILE A 62 -19.58 -33.47 26.09
C ILE A 62 -20.74 -33.50 25.10
N SER A 63 -20.94 -34.64 24.43
CA SER A 63 -22.04 -34.84 23.48
C SER A 63 -23.38 -35.15 24.14
N ARG A 64 -24.46 -34.97 23.38
CA ARG A 64 -25.82 -35.40 23.77
C ARG A 64 -25.85 -36.91 24.06
N GLY A 65 -26.49 -37.28 25.15
CA GLY A 65 -26.69 -38.68 25.55
C GLY A 65 -25.68 -39.22 26.57
N ILE A 66 -24.62 -38.48 26.90
CA ILE A 66 -23.68 -38.88 27.97
C ILE A 66 -24.42 -38.99 29.31
N SER A 67 -24.11 -40.04 30.07
CA SER A 67 -24.65 -40.26 31.41
C SER A 67 -24.05 -39.28 32.41
N TRP A 68 -24.90 -38.68 33.24
CA TRP A 68 -24.52 -37.71 34.26
C TRP A 68 -25.12 -38.09 35.61
N GLN A 69 -24.28 -38.36 36.60
CA GLN A 69 -24.70 -38.79 37.93
C GLN A 69 -24.44 -37.70 38.98
N GLY A 70 -25.50 -37.17 39.59
CA GLY A 70 -25.40 -36.29 40.77
C GLY A 70 -25.44 -37.10 42.06
N LYS A 71 -24.41 -36.98 42.91
CA LYS A 71 -24.38 -37.62 44.24
C LYS A 71 -25.13 -36.80 45.29
N GLY A 72 -25.59 -37.44 46.36
CA GLY A 72 -26.16 -36.73 47.52
C GLY A 72 -25.11 -35.91 48.29
N TYR A 73 -25.53 -34.92 49.07
CA TYR A 73 -24.61 -34.09 49.88
C TYR A 73 -23.93 -34.86 51.02
N GLU A 74 -24.44 -36.03 51.42
CA GLU A 74 -23.79 -36.90 52.41
C GLU A 74 -22.78 -37.86 51.77
N GLU A 75 -22.79 -38.00 50.43
CA GLU A 75 -21.94 -38.91 49.67
C GLU A 75 -20.63 -38.23 49.28
N VAL A 76 -19.67 -38.16 50.22
CA VAL A 76 -18.35 -37.52 50.01
C VAL A 76 -17.21 -38.51 49.74
N LYS A 77 -17.47 -39.82 49.79
CA LYS A 77 -16.42 -40.84 49.67
C LYS A 77 -16.07 -41.09 48.21
N LEU A 78 -14.87 -40.68 47.80
CA LEU A 78 -14.28 -41.01 46.51
C LEU A 78 -13.68 -42.43 46.52
N THR A 79 -13.78 -43.15 45.40
CA THR A 79 -13.16 -44.46 45.20
C THR A 79 -11.73 -44.36 44.67
N PHE A 80 -11.23 -43.15 44.47
CA PHE A 80 -9.93 -42.81 43.90
C PHE A 80 -9.34 -41.59 44.62
N ASP A 81 -8.04 -41.36 44.44
CA ASP A 81 -7.37 -40.16 44.96
C ASP A 81 -7.71 -38.93 44.09
N GLU A 82 -8.45 -37.97 44.66
CA GLU A 82 -8.78 -36.70 43.99
C GLU A 82 -7.54 -35.97 43.49
N LYS A 83 -6.44 -35.99 44.25
CA LYS A 83 -5.23 -35.22 43.92
C LYS A 83 -4.54 -35.76 42.68
N ALA A 84 -4.69 -37.05 42.39
CA ALA A 84 -4.16 -37.69 41.20
C ALA A 84 -4.95 -37.37 39.92
N VAL A 85 -6.19 -36.90 40.03
CA VAL A 85 -7.02 -36.54 38.87
C VAL A 85 -6.74 -35.10 38.48
N PRO A 86 -6.28 -34.82 37.24
CA PRO A 86 -5.97 -33.47 36.80
C PRO A 86 -7.26 -32.66 36.52
N PHE A 87 -7.19 -31.34 36.64
CA PHE A 87 -8.26 -30.48 36.13
C PHE A 87 -8.32 -30.54 34.59
N LEU A 88 -9.50 -30.51 33.99
CA LEU A 88 -9.64 -30.61 32.53
C LEU A 88 -8.91 -29.48 31.80
N PHE A 89 -9.02 -28.24 32.31
CA PHE A 89 -8.29 -27.11 31.74
C PHE A 89 -6.75 -27.24 31.88
N ASN A 90 -6.23 -28.01 32.84
CA ASN A 90 -4.78 -28.24 32.99
C ASN A 90 -4.22 -29.20 31.93
N ILE A 91 -5.06 -30.04 31.34
CA ILE A 91 -4.68 -30.99 30.29
C ILE A 91 -5.15 -30.57 28.90
N THR A 92 -5.69 -29.35 28.76
CA THR A 92 -6.13 -28.76 27.51
C THR A 92 -5.26 -27.54 27.20
N ASN A 93 -4.47 -27.56 26.11
CA ASN A 93 -3.63 -26.42 25.72
C ASN A 93 -4.19 -25.65 24.52
N GLY A 94 -5.06 -26.28 23.71
CA GLY A 94 -5.60 -25.67 22.51
C GLY A 94 -6.71 -26.47 21.83
N PRO A 95 -7.13 -26.07 20.61
CA PRO A 95 -8.26 -26.68 19.91
C PRO A 95 -8.04 -28.15 19.55
N LYS A 96 -6.78 -28.56 19.36
CA LYS A 96 -6.40 -29.95 19.12
C LYS A 96 -6.75 -30.85 20.30
N ASP A 97 -6.47 -30.41 21.53
CA ASP A 97 -6.77 -31.18 22.74
C ASP A 97 -8.28 -31.24 22.99
N ILE A 98 -9.00 -30.13 22.74
CA ILE A 98 -10.48 -30.11 22.77
C ILE A 98 -11.05 -31.16 21.82
N LYS A 99 -10.53 -31.25 20.59
CA LYS A 99 -10.96 -32.26 19.61
C LYS A 99 -10.66 -33.67 20.10
N ILE A 100 -9.48 -33.92 20.68
CA ILE A 100 -9.12 -35.21 21.28
C ILE A 100 -10.09 -35.57 22.41
N HIS A 101 -10.41 -34.63 23.30
CA HIS A 101 -11.36 -34.84 24.39
C HIS A 101 -12.76 -35.13 23.85
N ALA A 102 -13.24 -34.39 22.85
CA ALA A 102 -14.54 -34.63 22.20
C ALA A 102 -14.62 -36.01 21.53
N GLU A 103 -13.53 -36.47 20.91
CA GLU A 103 -13.45 -37.82 20.33
C GLU A 103 -13.38 -38.91 21.40
N LEU A 104 -12.80 -38.62 22.56
CA LEU A 104 -12.69 -39.54 23.70
C LEU A 104 -14.02 -39.67 24.46
N PHE A 105 -14.73 -38.56 24.64
CA PHE A 105 -15.95 -38.48 25.44
C PHE A 105 -17.18 -38.95 24.65
N LYS A 106 -17.36 -40.27 24.59
CA LYS A 106 -18.50 -40.93 23.94
C LYS A 106 -19.54 -41.44 24.93
N ASN A 107 -20.80 -41.49 24.52
CA ASN A 107 -21.92 -41.98 25.33
C ASN A 107 -21.72 -43.39 25.91
N SER A 108 -21.01 -44.27 25.19
CA SER A 108 -20.79 -45.66 25.62
C SER A 108 -19.62 -45.83 26.60
N THR A 109 -18.71 -44.85 26.67
CA THR A 109 -17.46 -44.95 27.43
C THR A 109 -17.35 -43.90 28.53
N THR A 110 -18.22 -42.90 28.55
CA THR A 110 -18.07 -41.71 29.39
C THR A 110 -19.21 -41.58 30.38
N GLU A 111 -18.84 -41.32 31.63
CA GLU A 111 -19.76 -41.00 32.70
C GLU A 111 -19.28 -39.72 33.39
N VAL A 112 -20.19 -38.78 33.62
CA VAL A 112 -19.90 -37.55 34.37
C VAL A 112 -20.48 -37.67 35.76
N VAL A 113 -19.68 -37.49 36.81
CA VAL A 113 -20.13 -37.65 38.20
C VAL A 113 -19.90 -36.36 38.97
N VAL A 114 -20.97 -35.79 39.53
CA VAL A 114 -20.93 -34.56 40.34
C VAL A 114 -21.06 -34.92 41.81
N TYR A 115 -20.15 -34.36 42.61
CA TYR A 115 -20.13 -34.46 44.06
C TYR A 115 -20.41 -33.07 44.67
N PRO A 116 -21.68 -32.72 44.95
CA PRO A 116 -22.06 -31.40 45.45
C PRO A 116 -21.32 -30.98 46.72
N ALA A 117 -21.08 -31.91 47.65
CA ALA A 117 -20.40 -31.61 48.90
C ALA A 117 -18.89 -31.40 48.78
N LEU A 118 -18.29 -31.80 47.65
CA LEU A 118 -16.87 -31.57 47.35
C LEU A 118 -16.67 -30.35 46.46
N ASP A 119 -17.73 -29.76 45.91
CA ASP A 119 -17.65 -28.75 44.84
C ASP A 119 -16.80 -29.26 43.66
N ARG A 120 -17.00 -30.54 43.29
CA ARG A 120 -16.25 -31.23 42.22
C ARG A 120 -17.17 -31.97 41.25
N LEU A 121 -16.76 -31.95 39.99
CA LEU A 121 -17.26 -32.83 38.93
C LEU A 121 -16.09 -33.65 38.40
N PHE A 122 -16.30 -34.95 38.19
CA PHE A 122 -15.33 -35.87 37.59
C PHE A 122 -15.87 -36.40 36.26
N ILE A 123 -15.01 -36.43 35.25
CA ILE A 123 -15.28 -37.09 33.97
C ILE A 123 -14.57 -38.43 34.01
N ASN A 124 -15.33 -39.51 34.00
CA ASN A 124 -14.83 -40.87 33.95
C ASN A 124 -14.85 -41.38 32.50
N VAL A 125 -13.74 -41.98 32.05
CA VAL A 125 -13.64 -42.63 30.75
C VAL A 125 -13.28 -44.09 30.97
N ASN A 126 -14.09 -45.01 30.44
CA ASN A 126 -13.98 -46.46 30.65
C ASN A 126 -13.91 -46.85 32.14
N GLY A 127 -14.72 -46.19 32.97
CA GLY A 127 -14.82 -46.44 34.41
C GLY A 127 -13.65 -45.92 35.25
N ARG A 128 -12.74 -45.12 34.68
CA ARG A 128 -11.61 -44.50 35.40
C ARG A 128 -11.71 -42.97 35.37
N PRO A 129 -11.35 -42.27 36.46
CA PRO A 129 -11.35 -40.80 36.46
C PRO A 129 -10.29 -40.27 35.49
N TYR A 130 -10.73 -39.51 34.50
CA TYR A 130 -9.88 -38.91 33.47
C TYR A 130 -9.51 -37.48 33.81
N ALA A 131 -10.50 -36.67 34.17
CA ALA A 131 -10.33 -35.26 34.51
C ALA A 131 -11.35 -34.81 35.56
N LYS A 132 -11.08 -33.69 36.23
CA LYS A 132 -12.01 -33.04 37.16
C LYS A 132 -12.23 -31.56 36.81
N LEU A 133 -13.36 -31.02 37.27
CA LEU A 133 -13.75 -29.62 37.07
C LEU A 133 -14.20 -29.03 38.40
N ARG A 134 -14.06 -27.71 38.56
CA ARG A 134 -14.61 -27.00 39.71
C ARG A 134 -16.10 -26.79 39.46
N THR A 135 -16.93 -27.09 40.44
CA THR A 135 -18.37 -26.83 40.32
C THR A 135 -18.96 -26.34 41.63
N LYS A 136 -19.95 -25.47 41.57
CA LYS A 136 -20.75 -25.08 42.73
C LYS A 136 -22.16 -25.60 42.55
N ALA A 137 -22.56 -26.48 43.45
CA ALA A 137 -23.92 -26.98 43.53
C ALA A 137 -24.81 -26.08 44.39
N GLY A 138 -26.12 -26.33 44.38
CA GLY A 138 -27.09 -25.62 45.20
C GLY A 138 -26.80 -25.77 46.70
N PHE A 139 -27.57 -25.09 47.53
CA PHE A 139 -27.40 -25.23 48.98
C PHE A 139 -27.86 -26.60 49.47
N LYS A 140 -27.17 -27.17 50.47
CA LYS A 140 -27.59 -28.44 51.11
C LYS A 140 -29.02 -28.35 51.67
N GLU A 141 -29.41 -27.18 52.16
CA GLU A 141 -30.73 -26.90 52.72
C GLU A 141 -31.52 -25.94 51.82
N LYS A 142 -32.85 -26.02 51.87
CA LYS A 142 -33.71 -25.05 51.19
C LYS A 142 -33.63 -23.71 51.90
N LEU A 143 -33.20 -22.67 51.20
CA LEU A 143 -33.04 -21.33 51.76
C LEU A 143 -33.92 -20.33 51.02
N LEU A 144 -34.70 -19.55 51.78
CA LEU A 144 -35.40 -18.37 51.27
C LEU A 144 -34.51 -17.16 51.52
N ARG A 145 -34.13 -16.44 50.46
CA ARG A 145 -33.32 -15.23 50.60
C ARG A 145 -34.23 -14.00 50.82
N PRO A 146 -33.83 -13.02 51.66
CA PRO A 146 -34.70 -11.89 52.05
C PRO A 146 -35.01 -10.90 50.93
N ASP A 147 -34.18 -10.90 49.89
CA ASP A 147 -34.21 -10.04 48.71
C ASP A 147 -34.78 -10.76 47.48
N GLU A 148 -35.16 -12.04 47.60
CA GLU A 148 -35.60 -12.86 46.48
C GLU A 148 -36.98 -13.50 46.74
N ASN A 149 -37.85 -13.49 45.74
CA ASN A 149 -39.13 -14.22 45.76
C ASN A 149 -38.98 -15.73 45.46
N PHE A 150 -37.75 -16.25 45.38
CA PHE A 150 -37.45 -17.61 44.95
C PHE A 150 -36.68 -18.40 46.01
N LEU A 151 -37.06 -19.67 46.16
CA LEU A 151 -36.41 -20.61 47.07
C LEU A 151 -35.13 -21.16 46.42
N SER A 152 -33.98 -20.96 47.04
CA SER A 152 -32.76 -21.68 46.66
C SER A 152 -32.89 -23.14 47.12
N VAL A 153 -32.73 -24.09 46.20
CA VAL A 153 -32.90 -25.52 46.46
C VAL A 153 -31.59 -26.30 46.30
N PRO A 154 -31.47 -27.48 46.95
CA PRO A 154 -30.35 -28.38 46.71
C PRO A 154 -30.30 -28.85 45.27
N THR A 155 -29.08 -29.07 44.74
CA THR A 155 -28.92 -29.80 43.49
C THR A 155 -29.43 -31.22 43.70
N TYR A 156 -30.36 -31.65 42.86
CA TYR A 156 -31.03 -32.94 43.02
C TYR A 156 -30.06 -34.10 42.68
N PRO A 157 -29.95 -35.14 43.54
CA PRO A 157 -29.15 -36.31 43.23
C PRO A 157 -29.85 -37.22 42.21
N GLY A 158 -29.07 -38.09 41.57
CA GLY A 158 -29.51 -39.17 40.68
C GLY A 158 -28.93 -39.07 39.27
N GLU A 159 -29.45 -39.91 38.38
CA GLU A 159 -28.97 -40.02 37.00
C GLU A 159 -29.72 -39.06 36.07
N TYR A 160 -28.96 -38.36 35.25
CA TYR A 160 -29.37 -37.40 34.25
C TYR A 160 -28.77 -37.80 32.90
N THR A 161 -29.40 -37.35 31.82
CA THR A 161 -28.86 -37.44 30.48
C THR A 161 -28.60 -36.04 29.94
N VAL A 162 -27.44 -35.85 29.31
CA VAL A 162 -27.12 -34.60 28.61
C VAL A 162 -28.03 -34.45 27.39
N LEU A 163 -28.81 -33.38 27.34
CA LEU A 163 -29.68 -33.05 26.20
C LEU A 163 -28.92 -32.31 25.10
N GLY A 164 -27.89 -31.55 25.48
CA GLY A 164 -27.02 -30.80 24.58
C GLY A 164 -26.77 -29.37 25.08
N PRO A 165 -25.89 -28.63 24.38
CA PRO A 165 -25.60 -27.24 24.72
C PRO A 165 -26.60 -26.25 24.09
N THR A 166 -26.75 -25.09 24.72
CA THR A 166 -27.35 -23.89 24.12
C THR A 166 -26.49 -22.67 24.42
N ALA A 167 -26.39 -21.76 23.44
CA ALA A 167 -25.66 -20.50 23.57
C ALA A 167 -26.53 -19.38 24.18
N HIS A 168 -27.85 -19.56 24.20
CA HIS A 168 -28.79 -18.60 24.78
C HIS A 168 -30.00 -19.34 25.34
N TYR A 169 -30.27 -19.15 26.62
CA TYR A 169 -31.46 -19.69 27.28
C TYR A 169 -32.35 -18.55 27.76
N ILE A 170 -33.61 -18.58 27.35
CA ILE A 170 -34.64 -17.66 27.82
C ILE A 170 -35.45 -18.37 28.91
N SER A 171 -35.33 -17.89 30.14
CA SER A 171 -36.09 -18.42 31.27
C SER A 171 -37.40 -17.68 31.43
N LYS A 172 -38.50 -18.39 31.63
CA LYS A 172 -39.77 -17.76 32.03
C LYS A 172 -39.69 -17.12 33.43
N ALA A 173 -38.91 -17.72 34.34
CA ALA A 173 -38.75 -17.22 35.70
C ALA A 173 -37.78 -16.04 35.80
N TYR A 174 -36.82 -15.95 34.87
CA TYR A 174 -35.79 -14.90 34.79
C TYR A 174 -35.89 -14.14 33.47
N TYR A 175 -37.11 -13.92 32.97
CA TYR A 175 -37.30 -13.37 31.63
C TYR A 175 -36.66 -11.98 31.48
N GLU A 176 -36.75 -11.16 32.53
CA GLU A 176 -36.25 -9.79 32.53
C GLU A 176 -34.75 -9.69 32.22
N THR A 177 -33.95 -10.67 32.66
CA THR A 177 -32.50 -10.71 32.52
C THR A 177 -32.04 -11.59 31.35
N THR A 178 -32.87 -12.56 30.94
CA THR A 178 -32.48 -13.60 29.98
C THR A 178 -33.01 -13.43 28.57
N VAL A 179 -33.96 -12.51 28.36
CA VAL A 179 -34.51 -12.23 27.02
C VAL A 179 -33.45 -11.72 26.04
N VAL A 180 -32.42 -11.03 26.53
CA VAL A 180 -31.28 -10.57 25.71
C VAL A 180 -30.10 -11.53 25.89
N PRO A 181 -29.47 -12.02 24.81
CA PRO A 181 -28.27 -12.85 24.90
C PRO A 181 -27.12 -12.12 25.59
N PHE A 182 -26.33 -12.84 26.39
CA PHE A 182 -25.12 -12.27 26.98
C PHE A 182 -24.17 -11.76 25.89
N GLY A 183 -23.67 -10.53 26.06
CA GLY A 183 -22.76 -9.85 25.15
C GLY A 183 -23.39 -9.31 23.87
N ALA A 184 -24.72 -9.36 23.72
CA ALA A 184 -25.41 -8.77 22.58
C ALA A 184 -25.19 -7.25 22.53
N TRP A 185 -24.89 -6.72 21.33
CA TRP A 185 -24.85 -5.28 21.08
C TRP A 185 -26.25 -4.68 21.15
N LEU A 186 -26.41 -3.70 22.02
CA LEU A 186 -27.57 -2.85 22.19
C LEU A 186 -27.26 -1.55 21.45
N VAL A 187 -28.04 -1.19 20.44
CA VAL A 187 -27.78 -0.03 19.58
C VAL A 187 -29.06 0.78 19.42
N LYS A 188 -28.95 2.11 19.47
CA LYS A 188 -30.07 3.00 19.17
C LYS A 188 -30.19 3.23 17.65
N LYS A 189 -31.21 2.65 17.02
CA LYS A 189 -31.53 2.83 15.59
C LYS A 189 -32.91 3.47 15.43
N ASN A 190 -33.00 4.55 14.66
CA ASN A 190 -34.26 5.29 14.41
C ASN A 190 -35.01 5.63 15.70
N GLY A 191 -34.28 6.10 16.72
CA GLY A 191 -34.83 6.46 18.03
C GLY A 191 -35.19 5.28 18.95
N LYS A 192 -35.10 4.03 18.48
CA LYS A 192 -35.41 2.83 19.27
C LYS A 192 -34.14 2.05 19.61
N TRP A 193 -34.07 1.56 20.84
CA TRP A 193 -33.04 0.63 21.26
C TRP A 193 -33.35 -0.77 20.73
N VAL A 194 -32.39 -1.36 20.02
CA VAL A 194 -32.50 -2.68 19.39
C VAL A 194 -31.26 -3.52 19.65
N TYR A 195 -31.37 -4.84 19.54
CA TYR A 195 -30.24 -5.77 19.58
C TYR A 195 -30.35 -6.79 18.46
N ASN A 196 -29.22 -7.33 18.01
CA ASN A 196 -29.22 -8.38 16.99
C ASN A 196 -29.36 -9.77 17.64
N SER A 197 -30.26 -10.59 17.12
CA SER A 197 -30.39 -12.00 17.47
C SER A 197 -30.62 -12.81 16.20
N GLY A 198 -29.67 -13.66 15.84
CA GLY A 198 -29.81 -14.55 14.68
C GLY A 198 -29.96 -13.84 13.32
N GLY A 199 -29.44 -12.61 13.19
CA GLY A 199 -29.56 -11.79 11.97
C GLY A 199 -30.65 -10.73 12.04
N ASP A 200 -31.63 -10.87 12.94
CA ASP A 200 -32.74 -9.94 13.10
C ASP A 200 -32.46 -8.88 14.16
N TRP A 201 -32.86 -7.63 13.91
CA TRP A 201 -32.82 -6.54 14.89
C TRP A 201 -34.12 -6.48 15.68
N LEU A 202 -34.07 -6.91 16.94
CA LEU A 202 -35.22 -6.98 17.84
C LEU A 202 -35.24 -5.76 18.77
N VAL A 203 -36.44 -5.24 19.07
CA VAL A 203 -36.63 -4.11 19.99
C VAL A 203 -36.32 -4.54 21.42
N LEU A 204 -35.58 -3.71 22.15
CA LEU A 204 -35.26 -3.98 23.55
C LEU A 204 -36.50 -3.86 24.46
N PRO A 205 -36.63 -4.74 25.47
CA PRO A 205 -37.65 -4.61 26.50
C PRO A 205 -37.60 -3.24 27.20
N GLN A 206 -38.78 -2.67 27.51
CA GLN A 206 -38.90 -1.32 28.04
C GLN A 206 -38.16 -1.11 29.37
N HIS A 207 -38.03 -2.14 30.21
CA HIS A 207 -37.30 -2.05 31.47
C HIS A 207 -35.78 -1.91 31.26
N ILE A 208 -35.23 -2.56 30.23
CA ILE A 208 -33.81 -2.41 29.84
C ILE A 208 -33.59 -1.02 29.23
N VAL A 209 -34.52 -0.55 28.38
CA VAL A 209 -34.45 0.81 27.81
C VAL A 209 -34.43 1.87 28.91
N LYS A 210 -35.35 1.79 29.87
CA LYS A 210 -35.41 2.71 31.02
C LYS A 210 -34.16 2.67 31.89
N ASP A 211 -33.48 1.54 31.94
CA ASP A 211 -32.23 1.39 32.69
C ASP A 211 -31.06 1.99 31.92
N LEU A 212 -30.90 1.68 30.63
CA LEU A 212 -29.89 2.29 29.75
C LEU A 212 -29.96 3.82 29.68
N GLU A 213 -31.15 4.40 29.82
CA GLU A 213 -31.36 5.85 29.81
C GLU A 213 -31.05 6.53 31.17
N GLN A 214 -30.73 5.75 32.21
CA GLN A 214 -30.26 6.30 33.49
C GLN A 214 -28.75 6.57 33.48
N PRO A 215 -28.27 7.51 34.30
CA PRO A 215 -26.85 7.66 34.61
C PRO A 215 -26.22 6.32 35.05
N VAL A 216 -24.97 6.06 34.65
CA VAL A 216 -24.27 4.76 34.87
C VAL A 216 -24.27 4.35 36.34
N ASP A 217 -24.14 5.28 37.28
CA ASP A 217 -24.17 5.04 38.73
C ASP A 217 -25.55 4.63 39.29
N LYS A 218 -26.61 4.81 38.49
CA LYS A 218 -27.99 4.46 38.83
C LYS A 218 -28.52 3.24 38.08
N GLN A 219 -27.77 2.73 37.11
CA GLN A 219 -28.15 1.56 36.34
C GLN A 219 -28.20 0.32 37.23
N LYS A 220 -29.25 -0.48 37.06
CA LYS A 220 -29.49 -1.73 37.79
C LYS A 220 -28.85 -2.91 37.09
N TYR A 221 -28.79 -2.88 35.76
CA TYR A 221 -28.17 -3.93 34.98
C TYR A 221 -26.71 -3.61 34.69
N SER A 222 -25.95 -4.66 34.39
CA SER A 222 -24.55 -4.59 34.01
C SER A 222 -24.45 -4.47 32.50
N TYR A 223 -23.73 -3.46 32.04
CA TYR A 223 -23.36 -3.29 30.64
C TYR A 223 -21.87 -2.97 30.53
N TYR A 224 -21.32 -3.18 29.35
CA TYR A 224 -19.92 -2.88 29.04
C TYR A 224 -19.80 -2.38 27.59
N ASP A 225 -18.62 -1.89 27.19
CA ASP A 225 -18.38 -1.33 25.85
C ASP A 225 -19.34 -0.20 25.46
N TYR A 226 -19.55 0.75 26.37
CA TYR A 226 -20.32 1.95 26.06
C TYR A 226 -19.65 2.75 24.94
N ASN A 227 -20.44 3.16 23.96
CA ASN A 227 -20.03 4.09 22.93
C ASN A 227 -20.83 5.39 23.08
N ASP A 228 -20.17 6.44 23.54
CA ASP A 228 -20.81 7.74 23.77
C ASP A 228 -21.09 8.50 22.47
N LYS A 229 -20.37 8.17 21.38
CA LYS A 229 -20.58 8.81 20.06
C LYS A 229 -21.78 8.23 19.32
N VAL A 230 -21.99 6.92 19.47
CA VAL A 230 -23.14 6.21 18.91
C VAL A 230 -23.77 5.46 20.06
N PRO A 231 -24.94 5.88 20.58
CA PRO A 231 -25.55 5.26 21.75
C PRO A 231 -25.66 3.74 21.60
N ALA A 232 -24.71 3.05 22.21
CA ALA A 232 -24.54 1.61 22.14
C ALA A 232 -23.82 1.09 23.38
N ALA A 233 -24.14 -0.16 23.75
CA ALA A 233 -23.50 -0.89 24.84
C ALA A 233 -23.66 -2.41 24.60
N ARG A 234 -22.91 -3.24 25.30
CA ARG A 234 -23.10 -4.69 25.34
C ARG A 234 -23.82 -5.13 26.61
N TRP A 235 -24.75 -6.07 26.46
CA TRP A 235 -25.52 -6.63 27.58
C TRP A 235 -24.67 -7.58 28.44
N GLY A 236 -24.46 -7.25 29.71
CA GLY A 236 -23.73 -8.09 30.67
C GLY A 236 -24.60 -8.75 31.74
N SER A 237 -25.92 -8.50 31.74
CA SER A 237 -26.83 -8.87 32.83
C SER A 237 -27.62 -10.17 32.63
N ASN A 238 -27.20 -11.03 31.70
CA ASN A 238 -27.86 -12.33 31.52
C ASN A 238 -27.41 -13.32 32.60
N ASP A 239 -28.32 -13.73 33.49
CA ASP A 239 -28.04 -14.60 34.64
C ASP A 239 -27.35 -15.93 34.28
N PHE A 240 -27.56 -16.45 33.06
CA PHE A 240 -27.03 -17.74 32.63
C PHE A 240 -25.79 -17.64 31.72
N GLY A 241 -25.26 -16.45 31.48
CA GLY A 241 -24.07 -16.24 30.66
C GLY A 241 -24.24 -16.67 29.20
N LYS A 242 -23.17 -17.23 28.60
CA LYS A 242 -23.08 -17.57 27.16
C LYS A 242 -23.12 -19.08 26.85
N TYR A 243 -22.75 -19.94 27.80
CA TYR A 243 -22.63 -21.39 27.56
C TYR A 243 -23.45 -22.14 28.61
N ILE A 244 -24.41 -22.96 28.16
CA ILE A 244 -25.32 -23.69 29.04
C ILE A 244 -25.44 -25.13 28.55
N LEU A 245 -25.20 -26.09 29.43
CA LEU A 245 -25.42 -27.51 29.20
C LEU A 245 -26.73 -27.95 29.85
N TRP A 246 -27.64 -28.53 29.06
CA TRP A 246 -28.92 -29.03 29.54
C TRP A 246 -28.85 -30.48 29.97
N LEU A 247 -29.41 -30.76 31.14
CA LEU A 247 -29.47 -32.09 31.77
C LEU A 247 -30.92 -32.46 32.03
N SER A 248 -31.31 -33.72 31.79
CA SER A 248 -32.68 -34.20 32.03
C SER A 248 -32.72 -35.49 32.83
N LYS A 249 -33.66 -35.57 33.79
CA LYS A 249 -33.96 -36.74 34.62
C LYS A 249 -35.46 -36.93 34.71
N ALA A 250 -36.00 -37.98 34.10
CA ALA A 250 -37.42 -38.35 34.17
C ALA A 250 -38.38 -37.14 33.95
N GLY A 251 -38.09 -36.30 32.96
CA GLY A 251 -38.87 -35.10 32.63
C GLY A 251 -38.56 -33.85 33.46
N ARG A 252 -37.68 -33.92 34.46
CA ARG A 252 -37.13 -32.75 35.19
C ARG A 252 -35.84 -32.30 34.54
N ASN A 253 -35.68 -31.00 34.38
CA ASN A 253 -34.50 -30.42 33.74
C ASN A 253 -33.62 -29.68 34.74
N MET A 254 -32.31 -29.74 34.54
CA MET A 254 -31.28 -29.06 35.30
C MET A 254 -30.29 -28.43 34.33
N MET A 255 -29.63 -27.35 34.75
CA MET A 255 -28.67 -26.62 33.92
C MET A 255 -27.30 -26.60 34.59
N ALA A 256 -26.27 -26.82 33.78
CA ALA A 256 -24.88 -26.61 34.10
C ALA A 256 -24.37 -25.41 33.28
N TYR A 257 -23.94 -24.33 33.93
CA TYR A 257 -23.64 -23.06 33.25
C TYR A 257 -22.62 -22.20 34.02
N THR A 258 -22.12 -21.15 33.38
CA THR A 258 -21.36 -20.09 34.07
C THR A 258 -22.32 -19.00 34.53
N ASP A 259 -22.25 -18.60 35.80
CA ASP A 259 -22.99 -17.45 36.29
C ASP A 259 -22.68 -16.19 35.46
N GLY A 260 -23.72 -15.50 34.99
CA GLY A 260 -23.58 -14.32 34.14
C GLY A 260 -22.70 -13.23 34.73
N ARG A 261 -22.78 -13.05 36.05
CA ARG A 261 -21.94 -12.07 36.78
C ARG A 261 -20.47 -12.46 36.73
N LEU A 262 -20.17 -13.75 36.86
CA LEU A 262 -18.79 -14.24 36.79
C LEU A 262 -18.19 -14.01 35.39
N LEU A 263 -18.99 -14.24 34.34
CA LEU A 263 -18.58 -13.98 32.96
C LEU A 263 -18.38 -12.48 32.70
N PHE A 264 -19.25 -11.62 33.23
CA PHE A 264 -19.08 -10.17 33.18
C PHE A 264 -17.79 -9.73 33.89
N GLU A 265 -17.54 -10.24 35.09
CA GLU A 265 -16.32 -9.98 35.85
C GLU A 265 -15.05 -10.39 35.10
N GLN A 266 -15.07 -11.53 34.40
CA GLN A 266 -13.96 -11.95 33.54
C GLN A 266 -13.69 -10.95 32.42
N ILE A 267 -14.74 -10.44 31.77
CA ILE A 267 -14.61 -9.44 30.68
C ILE A 267 -14.02 -8.14 31.21
N ILE A 268 -14.49 -7.66 32.37
CA ILE A 268 -13.96 -6.45 33.00
C ILE A 268 -12.48 -6.63 33.33
N LEU A 269 -12.09 -7.77 33.90
CA LEU A 269 -10.69 -8.06 34.19
C LEU A 269 -9.82 -8.09 32.92
N VAL A 270 -10.29 -8.71 31.83
CA VAL A 270 -9.58 -8.68 30.53
C VAL A 270 -9.39 -7.26 30.03
N LYS A 271 -10.42 -6.41 30.15
CA LYS A 271 -10.36 -5.00 29.71
C LYS A 271 -9.40 -4.18 30.56
N ASP A 272 -9.42 -4.38 31.88
CA ASP A 272 -8.50 -3.69 32.79
C ASP A 272 -7.05 -4.10 32.51
N LEU A 273 -6.78 -5.39 32.33
CA LEU A 273 -5.47 -5.89 31.93
C LEU A 273 -5.04 -5.36 30.57
N THR A 274 -5.94 -5.33 29.59
CA THR A 274 -5.67 -4.76 28.27
C THR A 274 -5.22 -3.31 28.39
N GLN A 275 -5.95 -2.49 29.15
CA GLN A 275 -5.59 -1.09 29.36
C GLN A 275 -4.20 -0.95 30.01
N ILE A 276 -3.92 -1.73 31.06
CA ILE A 276 -2.63 -1.77 31.77
C ILE A 276 -1.50 -2.18 30.83
N LEU A 277 -1.73 -3.20 29.98
CA LEU A 277 -0.73 -3.77 29.08
C LEU A 277 -0.41 -2.87 27.88
N THR A 278 -1.34 -2.06 27.40
CA THR A 278 -1.14 -1.20 26.21
C THR A 278 -0.84 0.26 26.54
N GLN A 279 -0.98 0.68 27.80
CA GLN A 279 -0.76 2.08 28.17
C GLN A 279 0.65 2.56 27.76
N PRO A 280 0.87 3.80 27.28
CA PRO A 280 2.22 4.32 27.13
C PRO A 280 2.85 4.69 28.50
N GLY A 281 4.19 4.63 28.61
CA GLY A 281 4.92 5.12 29.79
C GLY A 281 5.66 4.04 30.59
N SER A 282 5.81 4.26 31.89
CA SER A 282 6.57 3.39 32.82
C SER A 282 6.05 1.94 32.84
N ASP A 283 6.94 1.03 33.23
CA ASP A 283 6.65 -0.39 33.51
C ASP A 283 6.61 -0.70 35.02
N ASP A 284 6.64 0.34 35.84
CA ASP A 284 6.38 0.23 37.28
C ASP A 284 4.90 -0.10 37.54
N PHE A 285 4.67 -1.08 38.43
CA PHE A 285 3.33 -1.58 38.73
C PHE A 285 2.38 -0.47 39.20
N ASP A 286 2.81 0.35 40.18
CA ASP A 286 1.96 1.39 40.76
C ASP A 286 1.63 2.49 39.74
N SER A 287 2.58 2.82 38.86
CA SER A 287 2.36 3.76 37.75
C SER A 287 1.39 3.23 36.70
N CYS A 288 1.40 1.93 36.39
CA CYS A 288 0.48 1.36 35.40
C CYS A 288 -0.95 1.33 35.93
N ILE A 289 -1.16 0.86 37.16
CA ILE A 289 -2.51 0.72 37.72
C ILE A 289 -3.17 2.05 38.06
N SER A 290 -2.41 3.12 38.32
CA SER A 290 -2.97 4.43 38.71
C SER A 290 -3.84 5.05 37.60
N ASN A 291 -3.69 4.56 36.37
CA ASN A 291 -4.45 4.99 35.21
C ASN A 291 -5.60 4.04 34.86
N ASN A 292 -5.75 2.95 35.61
CA ASN A 292 -6.90 2.06 35.55
C ASN A 292 -7.81 2.30 36.77
N ALA A 293 -9.04 2.76 36.52
CA ALA A 293 -9.98 3.16 37.57
C ALA A 293 -10.35 2.01 38.51
N ASN A 294 -10.52 0.80 37.98
CA ASN A 294 -10.89 -0.38 38.76
C ASN A 294 -9.76 -0.82 39.70
N PHE A 295 -8.54 -0.99 39.19
CA PHE A 295 -7.40 -1.38 40.03
C PHE A 295 -6.99 -0.29 41.03
N THR A 296 -7.18 0.99 40.70
CA THR A 296 -7.04 2.09 41.68
C THR A 296 -8.07 1.96 42.81
N TYR A 297 -9.32 1.65 42.46
CA TYR A 297 -10.37 1.39 43.44
C TYR A 297 -10.07 0.13 44.27
N TYR A 298 -9.58 -0.95 43.67
CA TYR A 298 -9.21 -2.18 44.38
C TYR A 298 -8.05 -1.97 45.35
N LYS A 299 -7.04 -1.18 44.97
CA LYS A 299 -5.98 -0.72 45.87
C LYS A 299 -6.54 0.03 47.08
N THR A 300 -7.53 0.90 46.85
CA THR A 300 -8.21 1.63 47.92
C THR A 300 -8.96 0.68 48.85
N LEU A 301 -9.66 -0.31 48.31
CA LEU A 301 -10.33 -1.35 49.11
C LEU A 301 -9.35 -2.14 49.97
N GLN A 302 -8.16 -2.48 49.44
CA GLN A 302 -7.13 -3.19 50.20
C GLN A 302 -6.66 -2.38 51.41
N ALA A 303 -6.47 -1.06 51.24
CA ALA A 303 -6.10 -0.19 52.35
C ALA A 303 -7.19 -0.08 53.44
N LEU A 304 -8.46 -0.31 53.07
CA LEU A 304 -9.62 -0.26 53.96
C LEU A 304 -10.00 -1.62 54.55
N GLU A 305 -9.51 -2.73 54.00
CA GLU A 305 -9.83 -4.10 54.43
C GLU A 305 -9.69 -4.33 55.96
N PRO A 306 -8.65 -3.81 56.65
CA PRO A 306 -8.54 -3.95 58.11
C PRO A 306 -9.69 -3.30 58.89
N GLN A 307 -10.39 -2.33 58.31
CA GLN A 307 -11.48 -1.58 58.95
C GLN A 307 -12.87 -2.18 58.67
N ILE A 308 -13.02 -2.94 57.58
CA ILE A 308 -14.30 -3.54 57.15
C ILE A 308 -14.65 -4.79 57.97
N GLY A 309 -13.66 -5.46 58.57
CA GLY A 309 -13.85 -6.62 59.44
C GLY A 309 -14.39 -6.31 60.85
N ALA A 310 -14.53 -5.04 61.24
CA ALA A 310 -14.93 -4.64 62.58
C ALA A 310 -16.43 -4.27 62.66
N VAL A 311 -17.14 -4.95 63.56
CA VAL A 311 -18.46 -4.64 64.15
C VAL A 311 -19.70 -5.30 63.48
N VAL A 312 -20.10 -6.44 64.06
CA VAL A 312 -21.52 -6.80 64.24
C VAL A 312 -21.79 -6.91 65.75
N PRO A 313 -22.65 -6.07 66.35
CA PRO A 313 -22.98 -6.16 67.78
C PRO A 313 -23.61 -7.53 68.10
N ARG A 314 -23.13 -8.21 69.16
CA ARG A 314 -23.58 -9.55 69.58
C ARG A 314 -25.09 -9.67 69.86
N ARG A 315 -25.82 -8.57 70.07
CA ARG A 315 -27.28 -8.57 70.31
C ARG A 315 -28.05 -8.48 68.98
N GLY A 316 -28.70 -9.56 68.59
CA GLY A 316 -29.59 -9.62 67.41
C GLY A 316 -29.20 -10.62 66.32
N LEU A 317 -28.11 -11.38 66.51
CA LEU A 317 -27.55 -12.32 65.53
C LEU A 317 -28.57 -13.33 64.98
N ALA A 318 -29.46 -13.85 65.84
CA ALA A 318 -30.52 -14.77 65.44
C ALA A 318 -31.59 -14.12 64.56
N ARG A 319 -31.97 -12.86 64.86
CA ARG A 319 -32.94 -12.08 64.09
C ARG A 319 -32.34 -11.60 62.76
N GLN A 320 -31.05 -11.25 62.74
CA GLN A 320 -30.33 -10.91 61.51
C GLN A 320 -30.06 -12.14 60.61
N LYS A 321 -29.85 -13.34 61.19
CA LYS A 321 -29.85 -14.61 60.46
C LYS A 321 -31.24 -14.92 59.88
N ALA A 322 -32.30 -14.74 60.66
CA ALA A 322 -33.68 -14.96 60.20
C ALA A 322 -34.16 -13.94 59.14
N LEU A 323 -33.56 -12.74 59.10
CA LEU A 323 -33.82 -11.70 58.10
C LEU A 323 -32.79 -11.68 56.96
N GLY A 324 -31.88 -12.67 56.90
CA GLY A 324 -30.76 -12.82 55.93
C GLY A 324 -29.83 -11.62 55.70
N LYS A 325 -29.91 -10.56 56.51
CA LYS A 325 -29.01 -9.38 56.46
C LYS A 325 -27.52 -9.74 56.66
N LEU A 326 -27.23 -10.79 57.43
CA LEU A 326 -25.87 -11.33 57.60
C LEU A 326 -25.32 -11.94 56.31
N GLN A 327 -26.19 -12.45 55.44
CA GLN A 327 -25.79 -13.09 54.18
C GLN A 327 -25.52 -12.05 53.10
N THR A 328 -26.34 -11.01 52.98
CA THR A 328 -26.07 -9.86 52.08
C THR A 328 -24.78 -9.12 52.48
N GLN A 329 -24.52 -8.97 53.79
CA GLN A 329 -23.28 -8.38 54.29
C GLN A 329 -22.08 -9.32 54.04
N GLY A 330 -22.25 -10.64 54.17
CA GLY A 330 -21.24 -11.63 53.80
C GLY A 330 -20.93 -11.67 52.30
N GLU A 331 -21.96 -11.53 51.45
CA GLU A 331 -21.81 -11.43 49.99
C GLU A 331 -21.09 -10.14 49.58
N ASN A 332 -21.46 -9.00 50.15
CA ASN A 332 -20.73 -7.74 49.95
C ASN A 332 -19.26 -7.83 50.40
N ASN A 333 -19.01 -8.44 51.56
CA ASN A 333 -17.64 -8.67 52.04
C ASN A 333 -16.87 -9.62 51.12
N SER A 334 -17.51 -10.66 50.56
CA SER A 334 -16.88 -11.57 49.61
C SER A 334 -16.53 -10.89 48.28
N ILE A 335 -17.35 -9.95 47.80
CA ILE A 335 -17.08 -9.16 46.60
C ILE A 335 -15.90 -8.21 46.84
N ILE A 336 -15.84 -7.56 48.01
CA ILE A 336 -14.72 -6.71 48.39
C ILE A 336 -13.43 -7.54 48.48
N ALA A 337 -13.46 -8.66 49.20
CA ALA A 337 -12.32 -9.57 49.32
C ALA A 337 -11.83 -10.08 47.96
N LYS A 338 -12.75 -10.43 47.05
CA LYS A 338 -12.42 -10.84 45.68
C LYS A 338 -11.71 -9.73 44.90
N ARG A 339 -12.17 -8.49 44.98
CA ARG A 339 -11.54 -7.33 44.32
C ARG A 339 -10.16 -7.00 44.92
N VAL A 340 -10.02 -7.08 46.24
CA VAL A 340 -8.72 -6.94 46.92
C VAL A 340 -7.77 -8.06 46.48
N TYR A 341 -8.27 -9.29 46.38
CA TYR A 341 -7.51 -10.42 45.88
C TYR A 341 -7.03 -10.20 44.44
N TRP A 342 -7.87 -9.65 43.54
CA TRP A 342 -7.44 -9.32 42.17
C TRP A 342 -6.25 -8.36 42.13
N TYR A 343 -6.30 -7.30 42.94
CA TYR A 343 -5.18 -6.36 43.07
C TYR A 343 -3.90 -7.06 43.55
N GLN A 344 -4.00 -7.83 44.64
CA GLN A 344 -2.84 -8.53 45.20
C GLN A 344 -2.27 -9.55 44.22
N LYS A 345 -3.16 -10.31 43.57
CA LYS A 345 -2.78 -11.32 42.60
C LYS A 345 -2.10 -10.72 41.37
N LEU A 346 -2.60 -9.58 40.86
CA LEU A 346 -1.93 -8.88 39.77
C LEU A 346 -0.54 -8.39 40.17
N LYS A 347 -0.39 -7.91 41.41
CA LYS A 347 0.89 -7.49 41.96
C LYS A 347 1.87 -8.67 42.06
N ASP A 348 1.40 -9.82 42.53
CA ASP A 348 2.21 -11.04 42.67
C ASP A 348 2.63 -11.59 41.30
N ASP A 349 1.72 -11.56 40.32
CA ASP A 349 1.97 -12.02 38.94
C ASP A 349 2.60 -10.93 38.05
N TRP A 350 2.96 -9.76 38.60
CA TRP A 350 3.37 -8.60 37.79
C TRP A 350 4.57 -8.90 36.88
N SER A 351 5.51 -9.72 37.32
CA SER A 351 6.67 -10.11 36.50
C SER A 351 6.27 -10.71 35.15
N PHE A 352 5.20 -11.51 35.10
CA PHE A 352 4.67 -12.08 33.88
C PHE A 352 3.99 -11.01 33.00
N TRP A 353 3.13 -10.19 33.60
CA TRP A 353 2.40 -9.14 32.87
C TRP A 353 3.32 -8.02 32.36
N GLN A 354 4.38 -7.70 33.09
CA GLN A 354 5.43 -6.77 32.70
C GLN A 354 6.22 -7.31 31.50
N ASP A 355 6.62 -8.59 31.53
CA ASP A 355 7.29 -9.23 30.39
C ASP A 355 6.39 -9.24 29.14
N LEU A 356 5.11 -9.58 29.30
CA LEU A 356 4.13 -9.52 28.21
C LEU A 356 3.99 -8.11 27.66
N ARG A 357 3.88 -7.10 28.52
CA ARG A 357 3.77 -5.69 28.15
C ARG A 357 4.96 -5.20 27.33
N ASN A 358 6.18 -5.54 27.73
CA ASN A 358 7.39 -5.18 26.99
C ASN A 358 7.39 -5.80 25.59
N LYS A 359 7.08 -7.09 25.51
CA LYS A 359 6.99 -7.81 24.24
C LYS A 359 5.87 -7.29 23.33
N LEU A 360 4.74 -6.88 23.91
CA LEU A 360 3.63 -6.28 23.16
C LEU A 360 4.06 -4.97 22.48
N ARG A 361 4.82 -4.11 23.17
CA ARG A 361 5.34 -2.86 22.57
C ARG A 361 6.26 -3.16 21.38
N GLU A 362 7.18 -4.10 21.53
CA GLU A 362 8.05 -4.54 20.45
C GLU A 362 7.26 -5.09 19.26
N ASP A 363 6.27 -5.94 19.54
CA ASP A 363 5.44 -6.56 18.52
C ASP A 363 4.55 -5.55 17.81
N PHE A 364 3.97 -4.57 18.50
CA PHE A 364 3.17 -3.53 17.85
C PHE A 364 4.00 -2.64 16.93
N ILE A 365 5.25 -2.32 17.30
CA ILE A 365 6.17 -1.61 16.40
C ILE A 365 6.47 -2.46 15.16
N LYS A 366 6.82 -3.73 15.34
CA LYS A 366 7.09 -4.66 14.23
C LYS A 366 5.89 -4.87 13.33
N MET A 367 4.70 -5.05 13.90
CA MET A 367 3.44 -5.22 13.19
C MET A 367 2.93 -3.92 12.58
N GLY A 368 3.49 -2.75 12.94
CA GLY A 368 3.00 -1.48 12.45
C GLY A 368 1.65 -1.04 13.00
N VAL A 369 1.30 -1.49 14.21
CA VAL A 369 0.06 -1.11 14.90
C VAL A 369 0.36 0.05 15.83
N LEU A 370 0.14 1.26 15.33
CA LEU A 370 0.49 2.52 15.98
C LEU A 370 -0.66 3.04 16.84
N SER A 371 -1.90 2.79 16.43
CA SER A 371 -3.06 3.28 17.17
C SER A 371 -3.27 2.52 18.48
N LEU A 372 -3.27 3.24 19.60
CA LEU A 372 -3.60 2.69 20.93
C LEU A 372 -4.94 1.93 20.92
N ALA A 373 -5.95 2.43 20.20
CA ALA A 373 -7.24 1.76 20.12
C ALA A 373 -7.16 0.40 19.39
N ASN A 374 -6.31 0.28 18.37
CA ASN A 374 -6.10 -0.99 17.68
C ASN A 374 -5.24 -1.94 18.53
N GLN A 375 -4.21 -1.43 19.21
CA GLN A 375 -3.42 -2.20 20.18
C GLN A 375 -4.33 -2.81 21.25
N GLN A 376 -5.20 -2.01 21.86
CA GLN A 376 -6.17 -2.46 22.87
C GLN A 376 -7.12 -3.52 22.32
N ASN A 377 -7.71 -3.27 21.15
CA ASN A 377 -8.59 -4.25 20.50
C ASN A 377 -7.88 -5.59 20.26
N LEU A 378 -6.61 -5.57 19.84
CA LEU A 378 -5.82 -6.78 19.61
C LEU A 378 -5.51 -7.53 20.91
N VAL A 379 -5.01 -6.83 21.93
CA VAL A 379 -4.72 -7.48 23.23
C VAL A 379 -5.99 -8.05 23.86
N GLU A 380 -7.10 -7.32 23.84
CA GLU A 380 -8.38 -7.81 24.37
C GLU A 380 -8.82 -9.08 23.65
N ASN A 381 -8.73 -9.09 22.32
CA ASN A 381 -9.06 -10.26 21.51
C ASN A 381 -8.11 -11.42 21.81
N TRP A 382 -6.80 -11.20 21.86
CA TRP A 382 -5.81 -12.24 22.15
C TRP A 382 -6.01 -12.86 23.54
N LEU A 383 -6.19 -12.04 24.58
CA LEU A 383 -6.48 -12.54 25.92
C LEU A 383 -7.78 -13.34 25.96
N THR A 384 -8.83 -12.82 25.31
CA THR A 384 -10.15 -13.48 25.24
C THR A 384 -10.07 -14.83 24.51
N SER A 385 -9.43 -14.88 23.34
CA SER A 385 -9.20 -16.11 22.58
C SER A 385 -8.42 -17.13 23.39
N ARG A 386 -7.35 -16.72 24.08
CA ARG A 386 -6.56 -17.61 24.93
C ARG A 386 -7.34 -18.16 26.11
N ILE A 387 -8.25 -17.39 26.72
CA ILE A 387 -9.16 -17.88 27.78
C ILE A 387 -10.02 -19.06 27.28
N PHE A 388 -10.40 -19.04 26.00
CA PHE A 388 -11.16 -20.10 25.33
C PHE A 388 -10.27 -21.05 24.51
N PHE A 389 -8.99 -21.16 24.86
CA PHE A 389 -8.03 -22.10 24.26
C PHE A 389 -7.74 -21.87 22.76
N GLU A 390 -8.18 -20.77 22.16
CA GLU A 390 -7.83 -20.41 20.79
C GLU A 390 -6.45 -19.73 20.77
N PRO A 391 -5.59 -19.98 19.77
CA PRO A 391 -4.28 -19.34 19.68
C PRO A 391 -4.41 -17.84 19.39
N ALA A 392 -3.52 -17.03 19.97
CA ALA A 392 -3.35 -15.64 19.58
C ALA A 392 -2.54 -15.56 18.29
N THR A 393 -3.06 -14.87 17.29
CA THR A 393 -2.44 -14.72 15.96
C THR A 393 -2.28 -13.24 15.61
N PRO A 394 -1.26 -12.86 14.81
CA PRO A 394 -1.14 -11.48 14.34
C PRO A 394 -2.36 -11.10 13.49
N PRO A 395 -2.77 -9.81 13.46
CA PRO A 395 -3.87 -9.38 12.60
C PRO A 395 -3.46 -9.49 11.13
N ALA A 396 -4.42 -9.76 10.25
CA ALA A 396 -4.16 -9.87 8.80
C ALA A 396 -3.54 -8.58 8.21
N GLN A 397 -3.80 -7.43 8.83
CA GLN A 397 -3.34 -6.11 8.42
C GLN A 397 -1.93 -5.77 8.92
N ALA A 398 -1.32 -6.58 9.79
CA ALA A 398 0.00 -6.31 10.33
C ALA A 398 1.10 -6.37 9.27
N LYS A 399 2.08 -5.48 9.41
CA LYS A 399 3.32 -5.50 8.63
C LYS A 399 4.02 -6.85 8.80
N TYR A 400 4.60 -7.34 7.71
CA TYR A 400 5.42 -8.56 7.67
C TYR A 400 4.68 -9.88 7.95
N VAL A 401 3.34 -9.87 8.02
CA VAL A 401 2.55 -11.13 8.02
C VAL A 401 2.58 -11.78 6.63
N ARG A 402 2.71 -10.98 5.58
CA ARG A 402 2.87 -11.40 4.19
C ARG A 402 4.23 -10.96 3.66
N GLU A 403 4.68 -11.61 2.59
CA GLU A 403 5.83 -11.15 1.82
C GLU A 403 5.60 -9.70 1.36
N LEU A 404 6.62 -8.85 1.56
CA LEU A 404 6.53 -7.45 1.20
C LEU A 404 6.53 -7.33 -0.33
N SER A 405 5.36 -7.04 -0.88
CA SER A 405 5.14 -6.92 -2.33
C SER A 405 4.10 -5.81 -2.60
N PHE A 406 4.11 -5.26 -3.81
CA PHE A 406 3.15 -4.22 -4.21
C PHE A 406 1.71 -4.74 -4.19
N GLU A 407 1.50 -5.96 -4.70
CA GLU A 407 0.19 -6.61 -4.69
C GLU A 407 -0.34 -6.76 -3.27
N ASN A 408 0.52 -7.24 -2.35
CA ASN A 408 0.11 -7.45 -0.96
C ASN A 408 -0.20 -6.13 -0.25
N LEU A 409 0.57 -5.06 -0.49
CA LEU A 409 0.38 -3.79 0.20
C LEU A 409 -0.83 -3.01 -0.32
N PHE A 410 -1.04 -2.95 -1.64
CA PHE A 410 -2.00 -2.04 -2.27
C PHE A 410 -3.27 -2.72 -2.80
N LEU A 411 -3.27 -4.04 -3.04
CA LEU A 411 -4.44 -4.76 -3.61
C LEU A 411 -5.24 -5.56 -2.57
N THR A 412 -4.82 -5.61 -1.31
CA THR A 412 -5.55 -6.35 -0.26
C THR A 412 -6.70 -5.51 0.33
N GLU A 413 -7.90 -6.10 0.41
CA GLU A 413 -9.02 -5.51 1.16
C GLU A 413 -8.75 -5.54 2.68
N ASP A 414 -8.62 -4.36 3.28
CA ASP A 414 -8.40 -4.19 4.73
C ASP A 414 -9.66 -3.74 5.48
N ASP A 415 -9.65 -3.89 6.81
CA ASP A 415 -10.68 -3.30 7.68
C ASP A 415 -10.52 -1.76 7.68
N PRO A 416 -11.46 -1.00 7.12
CA PRO A 416 -11.33 0.44 6.94
C PRO A 416 -11.23 1.21 8.26
N VAL A 417 -11.78 0.67 9.35
CA VAL A 417 -11.69 1.28 10.68
C VAL A 417 -10.27 1.11 11.22
N PHE A 418 -9.67 -0.06 11.02
CA PHE A 418 -8.29 -0.32 11.41
C PHE A 418 -7.34 0.63 10.67
N SER A 419 -7.37 0.62 9.33
CA SER A 419 -6.49 1.43 8.49
C SER A 419 -6.70 2.93 8.73
N GLY A 420 -7.96 3.38 8.87
CA GLY A 420 -8.26 4.79 9.13
C GLY A 420 -7.65 5.32 10.44
N ARG A 421 -7.56 4.47 11.48
CA ARG A 421 -6.90 4.83 12.75
C ARG A 421 -5.38 4.90 12.60
N GLU A 422 -4.79 3.95 11.89
CA GLU A 422 -3.33 3.93 11.65
C GLU A 422 -2.89 5.15 10.83
N SER A 423 -3.60 5.46 9.74
CA SER A 423 -3.34 6.63 8.91
C SER A 423 -3.42 7.94 9.70
N LYS A 424 -4.34 8.04 10.67
CA LYS A 424 -4.46 9.23 11.53
C LYS A 424 -3.24 9.40 12.43
N VAL A 425 -2.75 8.31 13.04
CA VAL A 425 -1.56 8.35 13.90
C VAL A 425 -0.31 8.62 13.06
N MET A 426 -0.16 7.99 11.89
CA MET A 426 0.96 8.24 11.01
C MET A 426 1.06 9.72 10.60
N ARG A 427 -0.05 10.37 10.26
CA ARG A 427 -0.07 11.81 9.96
C ARG A 427 0.44 12.66 11.13
N GLN A 428 0.15 12.26 12.37
CA GLN A 428 0.68 12.95 13.56
C GLN A 428 2.19 12.74 13.69
N LEU A 429 2.68 11.52 13.45
CA LEU A 429 4.11 11.21 13.48
C LEU A 429 4.89 11.96 12.39
N ILE A 430 4.34 12.08 11.17
CA ILE A 430 4.94 12.87 10.09
C ILE A 430 5.06 14.35 10.53
N LYS A 431 3.99 14.93 11.09
CA LYS A 431 4.01 16.32 11.59
C LYS A 431 5.00 16.53 12.73
N GLN A 432 5.14 15.56 13.64
CA GLN A 432 6.13 15.60 14.71
C GLN A 432 7.56 15.53 14.15
N ALA A 433 7.81 14.63 13.19
CA ALA A 433 9.10 14.48 12.53
C ALA A 433 9.52 15.71 11.71
N LEU A 434 8.58 16.57 11.31
CA LEU A 434 8.84 17.87 10.71
C LEU A 434 9.19 18.96 11.74
N SER A 435 8.73 18.83 12.99
CA SER A 435 8.90 19.84 14.05
C SER A 435 10.09 19.62 14.98
N GLU A 436 10.60 18.39 15.09
CA GLU A 436 11.71 18.03 15.99
C GLU A 436 12.94 17.58 15.18
N GLU A 437 14.12 18.15 15.44
CA GLU A 437 15.39 17.75 14.79
C GLU A 437 15.87 16.32 15.16
N ALA A 438 15.21 15.66 16.12
CA ALA A 438 15.53 14.29 16.55
C ALA A 438 14.66 13.26 15.79
N GLY A 439 15.32 12.39 15.02
CA GLY A 439 14.72 11.53 14.00
C GLY A 439 13.68 10.49 14.45
N ALA A 440 12.92 10.01 13.47
CA ALA A 440 12.11 8.78 13.56
C ALA A 440 11.75 8.17 12.20
N LEU A 441 11.60 8.97 11.13
CA LEU A 441 11.18 8.48 9.81
C LEU A 441 12.31 8.59 8.78
N GLU A 442 12.95 7.46 8.50
CA GLU A 442 13.91 7.33 7.41
C GLU A 442 13.19 7.05 6.08
N PHE A 443 13.77 7.53 4.97
CA PHE A 443 13.29 7.27 3.61
C PHE A 443 14.37 6.54 2.82
N HIS A 444 14.16 5.25 2.59
CA HIS A 444 15.01 4.42 1.73
C HIS A 444 14.93 4.89 0.27
N SER A 445 13.76 5.37 -0.17
CA SER A 445 13.55 5.90 -1.53
C SER A 445 14.41 7.13 -1.82
N VAL A 446 14.57 8.06 -0.85
CA VAL A 446 15.42 9.24 -1.01
C VAL A 446 16.87 8.86 -1.30
N ARG A 447 17.41 7.88 -0.56
CA ARG A 447 18.76 7.37 -0.79
C ARG A 447 18.86 6.71 -2.18
N ALA A 448 17.97 5.78 -2.49
CA ALA A 448 17.96 5.07 -3.77
C ALA A 448 17.88 6.03 -4.97
N LEU A 449 17.02 7.06 -4.89
CA LEU A 449 16.87 8.08 -5.92
C LEU A 449 18.10 8.98 -6.09
N ASN A 450 18.78 9.31 -4.99
CA ASN A 450 20.01 10.09 -5.04
C ASN A 450 21.18 9.29 -5.63
N GLU A 451 21.23 7.99 -5.37
CA GLU A 451 22.28 7.09 -5.88
C GLU A 451 22.06 6.73 -7.36
N TYR A 452 20.81 6.71 -7.83
CA TYR A 452 20.48 6.36 -9.22
C TYR A 452 20.67 7.54 -10.19
N ASN A 453 21.43 7.30 -11.27
CA ASN A 453 21.65 8.29 -12.33
C ASN A 453 20.53 8.26 -13.38
N PHE A 454 19.43 8.95 -13.07
CA PHE A 454 18.31 9.13 -14.00
C PHE A 454 18.71 9.79 -15.33
N GLY A 455 19.78 10.57 -15.35
CA GLY A 455 20.28 11.18 -16.59
C GLY A 455 20.71 10.18 -17.62
N LEU A 456 21.48 9.20 -17.16
CA LEU A 456 21.93 8.10 -18.01
C LEU A 456 20.74 7.30 -18.52
N LEU A 457 19.80 6.96 -17.63
CA LEU A 457 18.58 6.24 -18.02
C LEU A 457 17.82 7.02 -19.09
N LEU A 458 17.59 8.32 -18.89
CA LEU A 458 16.81 9.15 -19.81
C LEU A 458 17.51 9.34 -21.17
N ASP A 459 18.83 9.49 -21.20
CA ASP A 459 19.57 9.54 -22.47
C ASP A 459 19.58 8.21 -23.21
N GLU A 460 19.74 7.09 -22.49
CA GLU A 460 19.71 5.76 -23.09
C GLU A 460 18.32 5.42 -23.60
N ILE A 461 17.28 5.74 -22.83
CA ILE A 461 15.90 5.42 -23.16
C ILE A 461 15.41 6.30 -24.30
N LEU A 462 15.81 7.58 -24.38
CA LEU A 462 15.48 8.45 -25.52
C LEU A 462 16.00 7.94 -26.87
N GLY A 463 16.99 7.03 -26.90
CA GLY A 463 17.39 6.35 -28.14
C GLY A 463 17.93 7.28 -29.23
N ASP A 464 17.40 7.16 -30.47
CA ASP A 464 17.87 7.92 -31.63
C ASP A 464 17.33 9.36 -31.64
N LEU A 465 18.20 10.31 -31.97
CA LEU A 465 17.87 11.72 -32.08
C LEU A 465 17.36 12.05 -33.48
N TYR A 466 16.43 13.01 -33.58
CA TYR A 466 15.86 13.43 -34.86
C TYR A 466 16.94 14.04 -35.79
N LYS A 467 16.90 13.68 -37.08
CA LYS A 467 17.73 14.34 -38.10
C LYS A 467 17.30 15.80 -38.26
N SER A 468 18.27 16.69 -38.42
CA SER A 468 18.07 18.12 -38.59
C SER A 468 18.22 18.56 -40.05
N HIS A 469 17.88 19.82 -40.35
CA HIS A 469 18.21 20.47 -41.64
C HIS A 469 19.69 20.90 -41.78
N GLY A 470 20.58 20.45 -40.89
CA GLY A 470 22.02 20.74 -40.92
C GLY A 470 22.63 21.00 -39.53
N CYS A 471 21.81 21.39 -38.55
CA CYS A 471 22.19 21.56 -37.14
C CYS A 471 22.72 20.26 -36.50
N LEU A 472 23.38 20.40 -35.35
CA LEU A 472 23.79 19.27 -34.51
C LEU A 472 22.79 19.12 -33.37
N HIS A 473 22.02 18.02 -33.37
CA HIS A 473 21.09 17.70 -32.31
C HIS A 473 21.75 16.83 -31.24
N VAL A 474 21.49 17.15 -29.98
CA VAL A 474 21.92 16.39 -28.79
C VAL A 474 20.71 16.12 -27.89
N THR A 475 20.84 15.26 -26.87
CA THR A 475 19.74 15.04 -25.91
C THR A 475 19.42 16.33 -25.13
N PRO A 476 18.22 16.47 -24.55
CA PRO A 476 17.89 17.61 -23.68
C PRO A 476 18.92 17.84 -22.58
N ARG A 477 19.35 16.76 -21.92
CA ARG A 477 20.32 16.79 -20.83
C ARG A 477 21.72 17.16 -21.29
N ASP A 478 22.20 16.56 -22.39
CA ASP A 478 23.47 16.95 -23.00
C ASP A 478 23.46 18.42 -23.44
N SER A 479 22.35 18.93 -23.99
CA SER A 479 22.23 20.34 -24.37
C SER A 479 22.43 21.27 -23.17
N PHE A 480 21.83 20.94 -22.02
CA PHE A 480 22.03 21.69 -20.78
C PHE A 480 23.47 21.62 -20.27
N PHE A 481 24.11 20.45 -20.35
CA PHE A 481 25.50 20.28 -19.95
C PHE A 481 26.45 21.06 -20.84
N LEU A 482 26.27 21.00 -22.17
CA LEU A 482 27.08 21.77 -23.09
C LEU A 482 26.89 23.28 -22.90
N TYR A 483 25.66 23.73 -22.70
CA TYR A 483 25.35 25.12 -22.33
C TYR A 483 26.06 25.56 -21.05
N SER A 484 26.12 24.68 -20.04
CA SER A 484 26.67 24.98 -18.72
C SER A 484 28.19 24.85 -18.62
N LEU A 485 28.80 23.97 -19.44
CA LEU A 485 30.20 23.58 -19.33
C LEU A 485 31.09 24.21 -20.40
N LEU A 486 30.65 24.29 -21.67
CA LEU A 486 31.54 24.68 -22.76
C LEU A 486 31.84 26.18 -22.75
N PRO A 487 33.12 26.60 -22.63
CA PRO A 487 33.49 28.00 -22.75
C PRO A 487 33.27 28.54 -24.17
N VAL A 488 33.06 29.86 -24.24
CA VAL A 488 33.23 30.61 -25.49
C VAL A 488 34.65 30.40 -26.03
N ASN A 489 34.80 30.38 -27.34
CA ASN A 489 36.02 30.07 -28.10
C ASN A 489 36.51 28.62 -28.03
N THR A 490 35.75 27.69 -27.41
CA THR A 490 36.09 26.25 -27.48
C THR A 490 36.12 25.79 -28.95
N ARG A 491 37.21 25.13 -29.35
CA ARG A 491 37.41 24.64 -30.72
C ARG A 491 36.66 23.33 -30.96
N ILE A 492 35.81 23.33 -32.00
CA ILE A 492 35.00 22.19 -32.45
C ILE A 492 35.44 21.79 -33.86
N VAL A 493 35.82 20.53 -34.06
CA VAL A 493 36.12 19.96 -35.38
C VAL A 493 34.97 19.05 -35.79
N VAL A 494 34.23 19.44 -36.83
CA VAL A 494 33.19 18.61 -37.43
C VAL A 494 33.78 17.89 -38.64
N TYR A 495 33.80 16.57 -38.60
CA TYR A 495 34.27 15.76 -39.72
C TYR A 495 33.17 15.52 -40.75
N ASP A 496 33.58 15.21 -41.98
CA ASP A 496 32.66 14.80 -43.02
C ASP A 496 32.08 13.38 -42.75
N TYR A 497 31.01 13.04 -43.47
CA TYR A 497 30.32 11.74 -43.39
C TYR A 497 31.12 10.56 -43.98
N SER A 498 32.38 10.75 -44.39
CA SER A 498 33.29 9.65 -44.75
C SER A 498 34.15 9.22 -43.58
N LYS A 499 34.34 10.08 -42.57
CA LYS A 499 35.09 9.73 -41.36
C LYS A 499 34.19 9.05 -40.33
N ASN A 500 34.65 7.89 -39.85
CA ASN A 500 34.02 7.12 -38.79
C ASN A 500 35.00 6.96 -37.62
N ILE A 501 34.50 6.78 -36.41
CA ILE A 501 35.28 6.37 -35.25
C ILE A 501 34.90 4.93 -34.88
N GLU A 502 35.89 4.09 -34.62
CA GLU A 502 35.66 2.69 -34.27
C GLU A 502 35.23 2.55 -32.81
N GLU A 503 34.30 1.62 -32.55
CA GLU A 503 33.62 1.49 -31.27
C GLU A 503 34.55 1.14 -30.11
N TYR A 504 35.56 0.28 -30.34
CA TYR A 504 36.56 -0.08 -29.32
C TYR A 504 37.36 1.11 -28.81
N MET A 505 37.53 2.17 -29.62
CA MET A 505 38.22 3.40 -29.18
C MET A 505 37.37 4.24 -28.23
N LEU A 506 36.07 3.95 -28.14
CA LEU A 506 35.11 4.68 -27.33
C LEU A 506 34.77 3.94 -26.03
N GLU A 507 35.05 2.64 -25.92
CA GLU A 507 34.63 1.78 -24.79
C GLU A 507 35.06 2.35 -23.43
N GLN A 508 36.29 2.86 -23.33
CA GLN A 508 36.85 3.39 -22.09
C GLN A 508 36.46 4.85 -21.81
N ILE A 509 35.83 5.52 -22.77
CA ILE A 509 35.49 6.94 -22.66
C ILE A 509 34.06 7.05 -22.11
N PRO A 510 33.85 7.65 -20.92
CA PRO A 510 32.54 7.74 -20.31
C PRO A 510 31.62 8.69 -21.10
N TYR A 511 30.31 8.45 -21.06
CA TYR A 511 29.35 9.43 -21.53
C TYR A 511 29.33 10.63 -20.57
N LEU A 512 29.20 11.86 -21.08
CA LEU A 512 29.16 13.06 -20.24
C LEU A 512 28.08 12.97 -19.14
N THR A 513 26.95 12.33 -19.47
CA THR A 513 25.81 12.18 -18.55
C THR A 513 26.02 11.14 -17.47
N THR A 514 26.97 10.21 -17.65
CA THR A 514 27.42 9.32 -16.56
C THR A 514 28.21 10.07 -15.48
N MET A 515 28.76 11.25 -15.81
CA MET A 515 29.60 12.03 -14.92
C MET A 515 28.82 13.06 -14.09
N VAL A 516 27.52 13.21 -14.32
CA VAL A 516 26.68 14.22 -13.64
C VAL A 516 25.36 13.59 -13.18
N ASN A 517 25.27 13.34 -11.88
CA ASN A 517 24.07 12.81 -11.24
C ASN A 517 23.32 13.90 -10.44
N VAL A 518 24.06 14.81 -9.81
CA VAL A 518 23.54 15.95 -9.05
C VAL A 518 24.19 17.26 -9.49
N LYS A 519 23.65 18.39 -9.04
CA LYS A 519 24.14 19.72 -9.42
C LYS A 519 25.60 19.94 -9.04
N GLU A 520 26.02 19.40 -7.90
CA GLU A 520 27.38 19.48 -7.36
C GLU A 520 28.41 18.83 -8.30
N ASP A 521 28.05 17.73 -8.96
CA ASP A 521 28.91 17.08 -9.96
C ASP A 521 29.17 18.02 -11.14
N LEU A 522 28.12 18.70 -11.61
CA LEU A 522 28.20 19.66 -12.71
C LEU A 522 29.11 20.84 -12.33
N ASP A 523 28.97 21.36 -11.11
CA ASP A 523 29.80 22.45 -10.63
C ASP A 523 31.27 22.02 -10.46
N GLY A 524 31.53 20.78 -10.03
CA GLY A 524 32.86 20.18 -10.04
C GLY A 524 33.46 20.02 -11.44
N LEU A 525 32.65 19.72 -12.45
CA LEU A 525 33.10 19.64 -13.84
C LEU A 525 33.45 21.01 -14.44
N LYS A 526 32.75 22.10 -14.06
CA LYS A 526 33.03 23.44 -14.59
C LYS A 526 34.49 23.86 -14.43
N GLU A 527 35.13 23.51 -13.31
CA GLU A 527 36.55 23.83 -13.09
C GLU A 527 37.47 23.12 -14.10
N LYS A 528 37.11 21.93 -14.60
CA LYS A 528 37.87 21.22 -15.64
C LYS A 528 37.72 21.86 -17.02
N PHE A 529 36.57 22.48 -17.29
CA PHE A 529 36.27 23.15 -18.55
C PHE A 529 36.67 24.63 -18.58
N LYS A 530 37.16 25.18 -17.46
CA LYS A 530 37.38 26.63 -17.27
C LYS A 530 38.22 27.33 -18.33
N ARG A 531 39.18 26.63 -18.94
CA ARG A 531 40.07 27.18 -19.97
C ARG A 531 39.70 26.62 -21.33
N ASP A 532 39.27 27.49 -22.24
CA ASP A 532 38.88 27.15 -23.61
C ASP A 532 40.01 26.48 -24.40
N GLU A 533 41.26 26.91 -24.21
CA GLU A 533 42.45 26.33 -24.84
C GLU A 533 42.70 24.86 -24.47
N ASP A 534 42.27 24.45 -23.27
CA ASP A 534 42.39 23.06 -22.80
C ASP A 534 41.30 22.16 -23.40
N VAL A 535 40.19 22.73 -23.86
CA VAL A 535 39.01 21.98 -24.32
C VAL A 535 38.98 21.91 -25.84
N LYS A 536 38.97 20.69 -26.39
CA LYS A 536 38.84 20.44 -27.83
C LYS A 536 37.73 19.45 -28.09
N ILE A 537 37.00 19.64 -29.18
CA ILE A 537 35.87 18.79 -29.53
C ILE A 537 36.08 18.20 -30.92
N ALA A 538 35.72 16.92 -31.07
CA ALA A 538 35.64 16.22 -32.34
C ALA A 538 34.24 15.64 -32.53
N VAL A 539 33.56 16.01 -33.62
CA VAL A 539 32.22 15.55 -33.97
C VAL A 539 32.32 14.63 -35.18
N TYR A 540 31.76 13.43 -35.05
CA TYR A 540 31.66 12.40 -36.08
C TYR A 540 30.20 12.18 -36.46
N PRO A 541 29.66 12.94 -37.43
CA PRO A 541 28.23 12.91 -37.74
C PRO A 541 27.73 11.54 -38.23
N LEU A 542 28.59 10.76 -38.90
CA LEU A 542 28.24 9.41 -39.35
C LEU A 542 28.08 8.43 -38.19
N SER A 543 29.01 8.46 -37.23
CA SER A 543 29.00 7.59 -36.04
C SER A 543 27.98 8.03 -35.00
N GLY A 544 27.51 9.28 -35.08
CA GLY A 544 26.66 9.89 -34.08
C GLY A 544 27.38 10.21 -32.76
N ILE A 545 28.70 10.44 -32.82
CA ILE A 545 29.55 10.62 -31.64
C ILE A 545 30.15 12.02 -31.61
N TRP A 546 30.04 12.64 -30.44
CA TRP A 546 30.73 13.88 -30.08
C TRP A 546 31.71 13.57 -28.97
N LEU A 547 32.99 13.83 -29.22
CA LEU A 547 34.08 13.49 -28.32
C LEU A 547 34.75 14.76 -27.78
N ILE A 548 34.78 14.89 -26.46
CA ILE A 548 35.37 16.01 -25.72
C ILE A 548 36.76 15.58 -25.26
N TYR A 549 37.74 16.44 -25.52
CA TYR A 549 39.11 16.31 -25.06
C TYR A 549 39.41 17.42 -24.06
N ILE A 550 40.10 17.09 -22.98
CA ILE A 550 40.68 18.05 -22.04
C ILE A 550 42.19 17.83 -22.02
N LYS A 551 42.96 18.88 -22.31
CA LYS A 551 44.43 18.83 -22.43
C LYS A 551 44.89 17.72 -23.38
N ASP A 552 44.23 17.65 -24.53
CA ASP A 552 44.47 16.65 -25.60
C ASP A 552 44.23 15.17 -25.22
N GLN A 553 43.61 14.90 -24.07
CA GLN A 553 43.20 13.55 -23.67
C GLN A 553 41.69 13.38 -23.84
N PRO A 554 41.21 12.26 -24.43
CA PRO A 554 39.78 11.96 -24.47
C PRO A 554 39.20 11.94 -23.05
N PHE A 555 38.19 12.78 -22.82
CA PHE A 555 37.63 13.01 -21.50
C PHE A 555 36.23 12.43 -21.36
N ALA A 556 35.34 12.78 -22.28
CA ALA A 556 33.95 12.32 -22.28
C ALA A 556 33.39 12.28 -23.71
N LYS A 557 32.37 11.46 -23.92
CA LYS A 557 31.61 11.39 -25.18
C LYS A 557 30.13 11.72 -24.96
N LEU A 558 29.43 12.12 -26.01
CA LEU A 558 27.98 12.30 -26.01
C LEU A 558 27.38 11.91 -27.37
N ARG A 559 26.08 11.65 -27.37
CA ARG A 559 25.35 11.29 -28.60
C ARG A 559 24.99 12.57 -29.36
N VAL A 560 25.24 12.56 -30.66
CA VAL A 560 24.90 13.69 -31.53
C VAL A 560 24.33 13.20 -32.85
N LYS A 561 23.39 13.93 -33.41
CA LYS A 561 22.87 13.68 -34.75
C LYS A 561 23.03 14.93 -35.61
N GLY A 562 23.74 14.79 -36.72
CA GLY A 562 23.81 15.84 -37.73
C GLY A 562 22.63 15.82 -38.69
N GLY A 563 22.70 16.70 -39.68
CA GLY A 563 21.81 16.69 -40.83
C GLY A 563 22.00 15.43 -41.69
N PRO A 564 21.28 15.29 -42.81
CA PRO A 564 21.38 14.08 -43.62
C PRO A 564 22.71 13.95 -44.37
N LYS A 565 23.16 12.71 -44.61
CA LYS A 565 24.36 12.43 -45.43
C LYS A 565 24.26 13.01 -46.85
N GLN A 566 23.05 13.11 -47.39
CA GLN A 566 22.77 13.62 -48.74
C GLN A 566 21.60 14.60 -48.68
N LYS A 567 21.62 15.59 -49.58
CA LYS A 567 20.55 16.59 -49.68
C LYS A 567 19.24 15.95 -50.13
N TYR A 568 18.13 16.39 -49.54
CA TYR A 568 16.77 16.03 -49.92
C TYR A 568 15.78 17.16 -49.60
N TYR A 569 14.60 17.12 -50.23
CA TYR A 569 13.48 17.97 -49.86
C TYR A 569 12.60 17.23 -48.86
N GLN A 570 12.35 17.78 -47.68
CA GLN A 570 11.48 17.14 -46.71
C GLN A 570 10.04 17.14 -47.24
N MET A 571 9.35 16.01 -47.13
CA MET A 571 7.94 15.93 -47.50
C MET A 571 7.09 16.49 -46.35
N LEU A 572 6.16 17.38 -46.67
CA LEU A 572 5.22 18.00 -45.71
C LEU A 572 3.90 17.26 -45.63
N GLY A 573 3.58 16.46 -46.65
CA GLY A 573 2.33 15.73 -46.76
C GLY A 573 1.95 15.55 -48.22
N ARG A 574 0.65 15.37 -48.47
CA ARG A 574 0.09 15.19 -49.81
C ARG A 574 -1.05 16.18 -50.04
N ASP A 575 -1.19 16.63 -51.28
CA ASP A 575 -2.32 17.46 -51.67
C ASP A 575 -3.61 16.64 -51.90
N GLU A 576 -4.72 17.31 -52.23
CA GLU A 576 -6.01 16.68 -52.52
C GLU A 576 -5.99 15.68 -53.69
N LYS A 577 -4.92 15.68 -54.50
CA LYS A 577 -4.69 14.75 -55.63
C LYS A 577 -3.65 13.68 -55.27
N GLU A 578 -3.37 13.52 -53.98
CA GLU A 578 -2.37 12.63 -53.41
C GLU A 578 -0.95 12.85 -53.95
N ARG A 579 -0.63 14.05 -54.44
CA ARG A 579 0.73 14.38 -54.89
C ARG A 579 1.57 14.78 -53.70
N PRO A 580 2.82 14.31 -53.60
CA PRO A 580 3.70 14.66 -52.50
C PRO A 580 4.03 16.16 -52.55
N VAL A 581 3.82 16.84 -51.42
CA VAL A 581 4.15 18.24 -51.19
C VAL A 581 5.46 18.29 -50.42
N PHE A 582 6.40 19.11 -50.88
CA PHE A 582 7.74 19.20 -50.33
C PHE A 582 8.00 20.62 -49.79
N GLU A 583 8.85 20.73 -48.78
CA GLU A 583 9.42 22.01 -48.35
C GLU A 583 10.14 22.69 -49.52
N GLU A 584 10.12 24.02 -49.55
CA GLU A 584 10.82 24.81 -50.57
C GLU A 584 12.35 24.73 -50.42
N HIS A 585 12.82 24.40 -49.21
CA HIS A 585 14.23 24.38 -48.85
C HIS A 585 14.75 22.94 -48.72
N LEU A 586 16.00 22.74 -49.12
CA LEU A 586 16.68 21.45 -48.97
C LEU A 586 17.17 21.27 -47.52
N ALA A 587 17.06 20.06 -46.98
CA ALA A 587 17.84 19.64 -45.83
C ALA A 587 19.30 19.38 -46.27
N TYR A 588 20.27 19.93 -45.55
CA TYR A 588 21.70 19.84 -45.89
C TYR A 588 22.47 18.93 -44.93
N PRO A 589 23.51 18.22 -45.41
CA PRO A 589 24.49 17.63 -44.51
C PRO A 589 25.11 18.70 -43.63
N THR A 590 25.33 18.36 -42.35
CA THR A 590 26.10 19.22 -41.44
C THR A 590 27.45 19.56 -42.06
N THR A 591 27.80 20.84 -42.04
CA THR A 591 28.98 21.37 -42.71
C THR A 591 30.26 20.91 -42.00
N PRO A 592 31.18 20.19 -42.67
CA PRO A 592 32.46 19.84 -42.07
C PRO A 592 33.37 21.08 -41.96
N GLY A 593 34.22 21.10 -40.94
CA GLY A 593 35.17 22.18 -40.73
C GLY A 593 35.56 22.41 -39.27
N ILE A 594 36.27 23.52 -39.04
CA ILE A 594 36.64 24.00 -37.71
C ILE A 594 35.70 25.13 -37.32
N PHE A 595 35.05 24.96 -36.18
CA PHE A 595 34.12 25.89 -35.58
C PHE A 595 34.60 26.27 -34.17
N TYR A 596 34.07 27.37 -33.67
CA TYR A 596 34.36 27.88 -32.33
C TYR A 596 33.04 28.23 -31.65
N VAL A 597 32.88 27.89 -30.38
CA VAL A 597 31.69 28.32 -29.60
C VAL A 597 31.68 29.84 -29.56
N TYR A 598 30.64 30.46 -30.10
CA TYR A 598 30.47 31.91 -30.08
C TYR A 598 29.76 32.36 -28.82
N LYS A 599 28.62 31.72 -28.54
CA LYS A 599 27.74 32.09 -27.44
C LYS A 599 26.84 30.91 -27.06
N SER A 600 26.63 30.75 -25.75
CA SER A 600 25.60 29.89 -25.18
C SER A 600 24.33 30.71 -24.93
N MET A 601 23.18 30.19 -25.34
CA MET A 601 21.91 30.92 -25.31
C MET A 601 20.81 30.06 -24.68
N GLU A 602 20.08 30.66 -23.75
CA GLU A 602 18.80 30.15 -23.29
C GLU A 602 17.69 30.80 -24.12
N ASN A 603 16.75 29.99 -24.63
CA ASN A 603 15.61 30.40 -25.48
C ASN A 603 16.05 31.17 -26.74
N TYR A 604 16.70 30.49 -27.69
CA TYR A 604 17.14 31.10 -28.94
C TYR A 604 15.97 31.58 -29.79
N ILE A 605 15.92 32.89 -30.08
CA ILE A 605 14.93 33.50 -30.96
C ILE A 605 15.46 33.50 -32.40
N SER A 606 14.70 32.88 -33.30
CA SER A 606 15.02 32.84 -34.73
C SER A 606 14.18 33.85 -35.50
N ASN A 607 14.80 34.61 -36.40
CA ASN A 607 14.04 35.47 -37.33
C ASN A 607 13.18 34.65 -38.30
N LEU A 608 13.62 33.44 -38.66
CA LEU A 608 12.87 32.56 -39.58
C LEU A 608 11.69 31.88 -38.88
N TYR A 609 11.82 31.58 -37.59
CA TYR A 609 10.81 30.88 -36.79
C TYR A 609 10.33 31.76 -35.63
N TYR A 610 10.19 33.06 -35.86
CA TYR A 610 9.95 34.03 -34.79
C TYR A 610 8.67 33.71 -34.01
N GLN A 611 7.60 33.34 -34.72
CA GLN A 611 6.30 33.04 -34.13
C GLN A 611 6.33 31.85 -33.14
N THR A 612 7.27 30.92 -33.28
CA THR A 612 7.38 29.74 -32.40
C THR A 612 8.55 29.82 -31.42
N THR A 613 9.46 30.79 -31.61
CA THR A 613 10.64 30.99 -30.75
C THR A 613 10.55 32.20 -29.82
N VAL A 614 9.59 33.10 -30.05
CA VAL A 614 9.36 34.25 -29.15
C VAL A 614 8.81 33.81 -27.79
N ILE A 615 8.08 32.69 -27.73
CA ILE A 615 7.62 32.08 -26.47
C ILE A 615 8.75 31.16 -25.96
N PRO A 616 9.30 31.40 -24.76
CA PRO A 616 10.32 30.53 -24.18
C PRO A 616 9.88 29.07 -24.10
N MET A 617 10.81 28.12 -24.23
CA MET A 617 10.50 26.71 -23.97
C MET A 617 10.06 26.53 -22.51
N GLY A 618 8.87 25.99 -22.30
CA GLY A 618 8.22 25.90 -20.99
C GLY A 618 7.65 27.20 -20.44
N GLY A 619 7.62 28.27 -21.25
CA GLY A 619 6.95 29.53 -20.91
C GLY A 619 5.45 29.31 -20.71
N VAL A 620 4.91 29.94 -19.66
CA VAL A 620 3.48 29.87 -19.33
C VAL A 620 2.70 30.76 -20.29
N ILE A 621 1.68 30.18 -20.93
CA ILE A 621 0.68 30.83 -21.75
C ILE A 621 -0.63 30.82 -20.97
N LYS A 622 -1.15 32.00 -20.62
CA LYS A 622 -2.27 32.19 -19.72
C LYS A 622 -3.34 33.08 -20.32
N LYS A 623 -4.60 32.75 -20.05
CA LYS A 623 -5.77 33.55 -20.40
C LYS A 623 -6.02 34.59 -19.31
N GLU A 624 -5.86 35.87 -19.64
CA GLU A 624 -6.19 37.00 -18.79
C GLU A 624 -7.34 37.80 -19.42
N GLY A 625 -8.54 37.67 -18.86
CA GLY A 625 -9.76 38.18 -19.48
C GLY A 625 -10.05 37.47 -20.80
N GLU A 626 -10.17 38.23 -21.89
CA GLU A 626 -10.39 37.69 -23.25
C GLU A 626 -9.09 37.45 -24.04
N ARG A 627 -7.92 37.67 -23.44
CA ARG A 627 -6.62 37.61 -24.14
C ARG A 627 -5.75 36.49 -23.61
N TRP A 628 -5.06 35.82 -24.52
CA TRP A 628 -3.97 34.91 -24.19
C TRP A 628 -2.65 35.67 -24.20
N LEU A 629 -1.94 35.60 -23.09
CA LEU A 629 -0.66 36.25 -22.86
C LEU A 629 0.37 35.20 -22.46
N PHE A 630 1.63 35.46 -22.74
CA PHE A 630 2.73 34.66 -22.22
C PHE A 630 3.72 35.58 -21.50
N THR A 631 4.50 35.04 -20.57
CA THR A 631 5.58 35.81 -19.94
C THR A 631 6.85 35.71 -20.80
N ASP A 632 7.33 36.86 -21.27
CA ASP A 632 8.59 36.93 -22.03
C ASP A 632 9.82 36.65 -21.14
N ILE A 633 10.99 36.52 -21.77
CA ILE A 633 12.26 36.28 -21.06
C ILE A 633 12.65 37.38 -20.06
N LYS A 634 12.00 38.55 -20.09
CA LYS A 634 12.22 39.68 -19.19
C LYS A 634 11.16 39.76 -18.09
N GLY A 635 10.23 38.80 -18.02
CA GLY A 635 9.14 38.79 -17.05
C GLY A 635 7.93 39.64 -17.44
N ASN A 636 7.89 40.20 -18.66
CA ASN A 636 6.77 41.04 -19.10
C ASN A 636 5.69 40.21 -19.81
N PRO A 637 4.41 40.62 -19.71
CA PRO A 637 3.35 39.99 -20.49
C PRO A 637 3.50 40.36 -21.98
N GLY A 638 3.65 39.33 -22.82
CA GLY A 638 3.66 39.40 -24.28
C GLY A 638 2.39 38.79 -24.88
N ALA A 639 1.97 39.29 -26.04
CA ALA A 639 0.83 38.72 -26.78
C ALA A 639 1.23 37.42 -27.48
N VAL A 640 0.40 36.38 -27.35
CA VAL A 640 0.63 35.10 -28.05
C VAL A 640 0.56 35.32 -29.57
N PRO A 641 1.57 34.87 -30.34
CA PRO A 641 1.55 34.82 -31.80
C PRO A 641 0.25 34.28 -32.39
N ASN A 642 -0.27 34.92 -33.45
CA ASN A 642 -1.56 34.55 -34.05
C ASN A 642 -1.66 33.08 -34.47
N GLU A 643 -0.55 32.51 -34.95
CA GLU A 643 -0.49 31.10 -35.37
C GLU A 643 -0.63 30.14 -34.17
N VAL A 644 0.05 30.44 -33.06
CA VAL A 644 -0.05 29.68 -31.81
C VAL A 644 -1.43 29.88 -31.20
N LEU A 645 -1.95 31.11 -31.24
CA LEU A 645 -3.30 31.43 -30.75
C LEU A 645 -4.38 30.66 -31.50
N ALA A 646 -4.30 30.61 -32.84
CA ALA A 646 -5.24 29.86 -33.67
C ALA A 646 -5.20 28.36 -33.38
N ASP A 647 -4.03 27.83 -33.01
CA ASP A 647 -3.84 26.44 -32.64
C ASP A 647 -4.41 26.12 -31.24
N ILE A 648 -4.21 27.01 -30.25
CA ILE A 648 -4.78 26.86 -28.90
C ILE A 648 -6.32 26.67 -28.94
N TYR A 649 -7.00 27.38 -29.84
CA TYR A 649 -8.45 27.31 -30.02
C TYR A 649 -8.95 26.04 -30.73
N ARG A 650 -8.05 25.20 -31.26
CA ARG A 650 -8.42 23.90 -31.83
C ARG A 650 -8.68 22.87 -30.73
N PRO A 651 -9.53 21.86 -30.99
CA PRO A 651 -9.62 20.67 -30.16
C PRO A 651 -8.22 20.07 -29.93
N GLU A 652 -7.97 19.52 -28.74
CA GLU A 652 -6.63 19.02 -28.37
C GLU A 652 -6.07 18.00 -29.36
N ALA A 653 -6.91 17.08 -29.85
CA ALA A 653 -6.54 16.07 -30.84
C ALA A 653 -6.18 16.64 -32.24
N GLU A 654 -6.50 17.90 -32.51
CA GLU A 654 -6.29 18.58 -33.80
C GLU A 654 -5.19 19.66 -33.73
N ARG A 655 -4.56 19.85 -32.57
CA ARG A 655 -3.48 20.83 -32.39
C ARG A 655 -2.23 20.38 -33.15
N GLY A 656 -1.63 21.32 -33.88
CA GLY A 656 -0.36 21.15 -34.57
C GLY A 656 0.85 21.42 -33.68
N TYR A 657 0.68 22.18 -32.59
CA TYR A 657 1.72 22.41 -31.60
C TYR A 657 1.49 21.60 -30.32
N LYS A 658 2.58 21.38 -29.58
CA LYS A 658 2.60 20.67 -28.31
C LYS A 658 2.57 21.68 -27.16
N TYR A 659 1.67 21.41 -26.21
CA TYR A 659 1.53 22.14 -24.95
C TYR A 659 1.48 21.14 -23.82
N TYR A 660 1.78 21.56 -22.59
CA TYR A 660 1.74 20.68 -21.42
C TYR A 660 1.37 21.42 -20.13
N ASP A 661 1.09 20.67 -19.07
CA ASP A 661 0.59 21.16 -17.78
C ASP A 661 -0.64 22.11 -17.93
N PRO A 662 -1.74 21.69 -18.58
CA PRO A 662 -2.90 22.56 -18.72
C PRO A 662 -3.58 22.79 -17.36
N VAL A 663 -3.97 24.04 -17.09
CA VAL A 663 -4.81 24.39 -15.94
C VAL A 663 -6.19 24.76 -16.45
N THR A 664 -7.22 24.11 -15.92
CA THR A 664 -8.62 24.38 -16.24
C THR A 664 -9.31 25.18 -15.14
N ASN A 665 -10.21 26.08 -15.52
CA ASN A 665 -11.09 26.77 -14.57
C ASN A 665 -12.24 25.86 -14.10
N ALA A 666 -13.10 26.36 -13.21
CA ALA A 666 -14.24 25.61 -12.67
C ALA A 666 -15.27 25.15 -13.72
N SER A 667 -15.30 25.79 -14.89
CA SER A 667 -16.12 25.37 -16.04
C SER A 667 -15.44 24.34 -16.95
N GLY A 668 -14.23 23.89 -16.62
CA GLY A 668 -13.45 22.94 -17.42
C GLY A 668 -12.76 23.55 -18.64
N GLU A 669 -12.78 24.88 -18.79
CA GLU A 669 -12.07 25.57 -19.87
C GLU A 669 -10.59 25.70 -19.50
N VAL A 670 -9.69 25.36 -20.42
CA VAL A 670 -8.25 25.58 -20.25
C VAL A 670 -7.97 27.07 -20.20
N VAL A 671 -7.37 27.53 -19.12
CA VAL A 671 -6.99 28.94 -18.89
C VAL A 671 -5.49 29.15 -18.82
N GLU A 672 -4.71 28.07 -18.74
CA GLU A 672 -3.25 28.14 -18.69
C GLU A 672 -2.65 26.87 -19.31
N MET A 673 -1.50 26.98 -19.95
CA MET A 673 -0.69 25.85 -20.44
C MET A 673 0.77 26.29 -20.62
N LYS A 674 1.71 25.35 -20.74
CA LYS A 674 3.12 25.63 -21.04
C LYS A 674 3.47 25.30 -22.49
N TRP A 675 4.36 26.10 -23.07
CA TRP A 675 4.82 25.95 -24.46
C TRP A 675 5.84 24.81 -24.62
N GLY A 676 5.53 23.81 -25.46
CA GLY A 676 6.42 22.67 -25.74
C GLY A 676 7.03 22.66 -27.15
N SER A 677 6.50 23.46 -28.08
CA SER A 677 6.84 23.41 -29.51
C SER A 677 7.99 24.35 -29.93
N HIS A 678 8.92 24.68 -29.03
CA HIS A 678 10.06 25.52 -29.37
C HIS A 678 11.04 24.78 -30.31
N PRO A 679 11.29 25.24 -31.56
CA PRO A 679 12.10 24.49 -32.53
C PRO A 679 13.52 24.19 -32.07
N PHE A 680 14.10 25.09 -31.28
CA PHE A 680 15.48 25.00 -30.78
C PHE A 680 15.58 24.62 -29.30
N GLY A 681 14.47 24.18 -28.70
CA GLY A 681 14.41 23.81 -27.28
C GLY A 681 14.80 24.95 -26.35
N ARG A 682 15.23 24.63 -25.12
CA ARG A 682 15.59 25.63 -24.11
C ARG A 682 17.03 26.12 -24.22
N TYR A 683 17.97 25.24 -24.54
CA TYR A 683 19.40 25.55 -24.56
C TYR A 683 19.98 25.32 -25.95
N ALA A 684 20.73 26.29 -26.45
CA ALA A 684 21.41 26.23 -27.75
C ALA A 684 22.80 26.87 -27.70
N LEU A 685 23.72 26.35 -28.51
CA LEU A 685 25.02 26.95 -28.77
C LEU A 685 25.09 27.46 -30.20
N GLN A 686 25.57 28.70 -30.34
CA GLN A 686 25.89 29.30 -31.63
C GLN A 686 27.40 29.21 -31.87
N THR A 687 27.81 29.01 -33.12
CA THR A 687 29.22 28.80 -33.47
C THR A 687 29.70 29.80 -34.53
N LEU A 688 31.01 30.06 -34.54
CA LEU A 688 31.73 30.75 -35.62
C LEU A 688 32.49 29.74 -36.46
N LYS A 689 32.31 29.77 -37.78
CA LYS A 689 33.16 29.03 -38.72
C LYS A 689 34.51 29.72 -38.85
N ALA A 690 35.59 28.96 -38.68
CA ALA A 690 36.98 29.44 -38.74
C ALA A 690 37.26 30.69 -37.86
N ASN A 691 36.51 30.82 -36.76
CA ASN A 691 36.56 31.96 -35.83
C ASN A 691 36.28 33.34 -36.45
N LYS A 692 35.54 33.39 -37.57
CA LYS A 692 35.32 34.63 -38.34
C LYS A 692 33.87 34.90 -38.68
N THR A 693 33.15 33.88 -39.13
CA THR A 693 31.80 34.04 -39.68
C THR A 693 30.81 33.26 -38.86
N LEU A 694 29.69 33.88 -38.49
CA LEU A 694 28.61 33.22 -37.78
C LEU A 694 28.10 32.03 -38.59
N SER A 695 28.09 30.84 -37.99
CA SER A 695 27.51 29.65 -38.60
C SER A 695 25.98 29.69 -38.44
N PRO A 696 25.22 29.36 -39.49
CA PRO A 696 23.78 29.19 -39.38
C PRO A 696 23.40 27.91 -38.59
N GLU A 697 24.33 26.96 -38.48
CA GLU A 697 24.12 25.69 -37.77
C GLU A 697 24.26 25.91 -36.25
N LEU A 698 23.25 25.46 -35.51
CA LEU A 698 23.23 25.47 -34.04
C LEU A 698 23.52 24.07 -33.49
N ILE A 699 23.97 24.03 -32.23
CA ILE A 699 23.98 22.80 -31.43
C ILE A 699 22.88 22.93 -30.37
N HIS A 700 21.87 22.07 -30.38
CA HIS A 700 20.73 22.19 -29.48
C HIS A 700 19.95 20.87 -29.34
N SER A 701 18.97 20.86 -28.43
CA SER A 701 17.88 19.88 -28.43
C SER A 701 16.60 20.54 -28.96
N SER A 702 15.67 19.80 -29.54
CA SER A 702 14.40 20.37 -30.02
C SER A 702 13.32 20.32 -28.93
N GLY A 703 12.33 21.23 -28.99
CA GLY A 703 11.17 21.17 -28.08
C GLY A 703 10.42 19.85 -28.19
N GLY A 704 10.32 19.30 -29.40
CA GLY A 704 9.72 17.98 -29.63
C GLY A 704 10.43 16.85 -28.87
N LEU A 705 11.77 16.87 -28.81
CA LEU A 705 12.56 15.88 -28.07
C LEU A 705 12.46 16.09 -26.55
N ILE A 706 12.41 17.34 -26.08
CA ILE A 706 12.17 17.65 -24.66
C ILE A 706 10.78 17.16 -24.22
N MET A 707 9.76 17.35 -25.06
CA MET A 707 8.41 16.84 -24.80
C MET A 707 8.37 15.30 -24.74
N GLU A 708 9.15 14.65 -25.59
CA GLU A 708 9.27 13.19 -25.58
C GLU A 708 9.96 12.67 -24.32
N GLU A 709 11.07 13.29 -23.90
CA GLU A 709 11.73 12.98 -22.62
C GLU A 709 10.75 13.14 -21.44
N ARG A 710 9.95 14.19 -21.46
CA ARG A 710 8.94 14.43 -20.43
C ARG A 710 7.87 13.34 -20.40
N ASN A 711 7.35 12.95 -21.56
CA ASN A 711 6.39 11.84 -21.65
C ASN A 711 7.00 10.53 -21.14
N LEU A 712 8.28 10.28 -21.45
CA LEU A 712 9.01 9.10 -20.95
C LEU A 712 9.18 9.13 -19.43
N ILE A 713 9.44 10.30 -18.83
CA ILE A 713 9.48 10.46 -17.38
C ILE A 713 8.11 10.10 -16.78
N ASP A 714 7.03 10.64 -17.34
CA ASP A 714 5.67 10.37 -16.88
C ASP A 714 5.32 8.86 -17.02
N ASP A 715 5.69 8.22 -18.14
CA ASP A 715 5.52 6.79 -18.35
C ASP A 715 6.34 5.96 -17.34
N LEU A 716 7.61 6.31 -17.10
CA LEU A 716 8.46 5.64 -16.12
C LEU A 716 7.92 5.75 -14.69
N ILE A 717 7.38 6.92 -14.32
CA ILE A 717 6.72 7.10 -13.01
C ILE A 717 5.56 6.12 -12.87
N GLN A 718 4.71 5.98 -13.91
CA GLN A 718 3.60 5.03 -13.89
C GLN A 718 4.08 3.59 -13.74
N ILE A 719 5.13 3.20 -14.48
CA ILE A 719 5.74 1.88 -14.36
C ILE A 719 6.25 1.66 -12.93
N LEU A 720 7.02 2.60 -12.37
CA LEU A 720 7.64 2.48 -11.05
C LEU A 720 6.64 2.50 -9.90
N SER A 721 5.49 3.17 -10.07
CA SER A 721 4.42 3.18 -9.07
C SER A 721 3.42 2.04 -9.22
N ALA A 722 3.44 1.31 -10.35
CA ALA A 722 2.43 0.29 -10.66
C ALA A 722 2.29 -0.76 -9.52
N PRO A 723 1.07 -1.18 -9.17
CA PRO A 723 0.80 -2.02 -8.00
C PRO A 723 1.07 -3.51 -8.27
N PHE A 724 2.03 -3.83 -9.13
CA PHE A 724 2.41 -5.18 -9.53
C PHE A 724 3.88 -5.43 -9.22
N ASP A 725 4.28 -6.69 -9.10
CA ASP A 725 5.66 -7.01 -8.74
C ASP A 725 6.55 -7.31 -9.96
N LYS A 726 5.96 -7.78 -11.09
CA LYS A 726 6.71 -8.16 -12.29
C LYS A 726 6.72 -7.06 -13.36
N LEU A 727 7.82 -6.99 -14.11
CA LEU A 727 7.99 -6.04 -15.22
C LEU A 727 6.83 -6.11 -16.23
N ASP A 728 6.47 -7.31 -16.67
CA ASP A 728 5.44 -7.49 -17.70
C ASP A 728 4.08 -6.93 -17.27
N GLU A 729 3.65 -7.24 -16.05
CA GLU A 729 2.40 -6.75 -15.47
C GLU A 729 2.44 -5.21 -15.28
N CYS A 730 3.60 -4.66 -14.90
CA CYS A 730 3.79 -3.20 -14.81
C CYS A 730 3.71 -2.53 -16.19
N VAL A 731 4.30 -3.15 -17.21
CA VAL A 731 4.31 -2.65 -18.59
C VAL A 731 2.91 -2.67 -19.20
N GLU A 732 2.12 -3.71 -18.91
CA GLU A 732 0.72 -3.82 -19.33
C GLU A 732 -0.17 -2.73 -18.69
N ALA A 733 0.20 -2.21 -17.53
CA ALA A 733 -0.51 -1.12 -16.87
C ALA A 733 -0.30 0.26 -17.53
N ASN A 734 0.69 0.41 -18.42
CA ASN A 734 0.96 1.63 -19.17
C ASN A 734 0.84 1.38 -20.68
N ALA A 735 -0.11 2.06 -21.32
CA ALA A 735 -0.41 1.85 -22.74
C ALA A 735 0.78 2.16 -23.68
N ASN A 736 1.63 3.13 -23.32
CA ASN A 736 2.80 3.49 -24.12
C ASN A 736 3.89 2.41 -24.05
N PHE A 737 4.23 1.93 -22.85
CA PHE A 737 5.19 0.85 -22.67
C PHE A 737 4.69 -0.47 -23.24
N SER A 738 3.39 -0.73 -23.22
CA SER A 738 2.78 -1.85 -23.96
C SER A 738 3.06 -1.75 -25.46
N LEU A 739 2.89 -0.55 -26.06
CA LEU A 739 3.28 -0.30 -27.45
C LEU A 739 4.80 -0.42 -27.67
N TYR A 740 5.63 0.05 -26.74
CA TYR A 740 7.09 -0.05 -26.83
C TYR A 740 7.56 -1.52 -26.83
N LYS A 741 6.97 -2.35 -25.98
CA LYS A 741 7.19 -3.80 -25.95
C LYS A 741 6.78 -4.44 -27.28
N ALA A 742 5.59 -4.11 -27.77
CA ALA A 742 5.09 -4.54 -29.08
C ALA A 742 6.07 -4.19 -30.23
N CYS A 743 6.60 -2.96 -30.27
CA CYS A 743 7.63 -2.58 -31.23
C CYS A 743 8.92 -3.41 -31.09
N SER A 744 9.36 -3.69 -29.87
CA SER A 744 10.54 -4.54 -29.60
C SER A 744 10.36 -5.96 -30.13
N GLU A 745 9.20 -6.56 -29.88
CA GLU A 745 8.83 -7.89 -30.38
C GLU A 745 8.71 -7.91 -31.91
N PHE A 746 8.13 -6.87 -32.51
CA PHE A 746 8.03 -6.74 -33.96
C PHE A 746 9.40 -6.63 -34.64
N ILE A 747 10.38 -5.93 -34.05
CA ILE A 747 11.74 -5.91 -34.61
C ILE A 747 12.39 -7.29 -34.55
N GLY A 748 12.13 -8.05 -33.49
CA GLY A 748 12.62 -9.42 -33.33
C GLY A 748 12.02 -10.39 -34.35
N ASP A 749 10.73 -10.19 -34.68
CA ASP A 749 10.00 -10.98 -35.68
C ASP A 749 9.02 -10.11 -36.50
N PRO A 750 9.49 -9.48 -37.58
CA PRO A 750 8.63 -8.61 -38.41
C PRO A 750 7.53 -9.36 -39.17
N ALA A 751 7.51 -10.69 -39.16
CA ALA A 751 6.48 -11.48 -39.84
C ALA A 751 5.15 -11.52 -39.08
N LYS A 752 5.12 -11.16 -37.79
CA LYS A 752 3.90 -11.15 -36.98
C LYS A 752 3.02 -9.96 -37.35
N GLU A 753 1.82 -10.24 -37.86
CA GLU A 753 0.94 -9.24 -38.48
C GLU A 753 0.09 -8.41 -37.48
N GLU A 754 0.09 -8.75 -36.19
CA GLU A 754 -0.90 -8.23 -35.21
C GLU A 754 -0.34 -7.30 -34.12
N ILE A 755 0.96 -7.01 -34.11
CA ILE A 755 1.60 -6.37 -32.94
C ILE A 755 1.63 -4.84 -33.02
N ILE A 756 1.72 -4.27 -34.23
CA ILE A 756 1.74 -2.82 -34.47
C ILE A 756 0.82 -2.45 -35.64
N GLY A 757 0.51 -1.16 -35.80
CA GLY A 757 -0.34 -0.67 -36.89
C GLY A 757 0.18 -1.08 -38.28
N THR A 758 -0.74 -1.40 -39.19
CA THR A 758 -0.42 -1.92 -40.53
C THR A 758 0.41 -0.95 -41.36
N ALA A 759 0.14 0.36 -41.27
CA ALA A 759 0.86 1.37 -42.04
C ALA A 759 2.31 1.53 -41.55
N GLU A 760 2.52 1.51 -40.24
CA GLU A 760 3.81 1.57 -39.59
C GLU A 760 4.65 0.33 -39.92
N ALA A 761 4.06 -0.86 -39.83
CA ALA A 761 4.70 -2.12 -40.24
C ALA A 761 5.08 -2.11 -41.72
N ALA A 762 4.17 -1.65 -42.59
CA ALA A 762 4.41 -1.56 -44.03
C ALA A 762 5.56 -0.60 -44.35
N GLY A 763 5.60 0.58 -43.72
CA GLY A 763 6.69 1.56 -43.86
C GLY A 763 8.03 0.98 -43.41
N TYR A 764 8.07 0.34 -42.24
CA TYR A 764 9.26 -0.33 -41.73
C TYR A 764 9.80 -1.39 -42.68
N LYS A 765 8.93 -2.31 -43.12
CA LYS A 765 9.26 -3.41 -44.03
C LYS A 765 9.71 -2.88 -45.39
N LEU A 766 9.02 -1.87 -45.94
CA LEU A 766 9.40 -1.22 -47.19
C LEU A 766 10.81 -0.63 -47.09
N TYR A 767 11.15 0.06 -46.00
CA TYR A 767 12.48 0.61 -45.82
C TYR A 767 13.54 -0.49 -45.68
N LYS A 768 13.34 -1.46 -44.78
CA LYS A 768 14.28 -2.57 -44.52
C LYS A 768 14.39 -3.57 -45.69
N GLY A 769 13.45 -3.55 -46.64
CA GLY A 769 13.44 -4.45 -47.79
C GLY A 769 12.84 -5.82 -47.49
N SER A 770 12.01 -5.90 -46.45
CA SER A 770 11.24 -7.09 -46.12
C SER A 770 10.02 -7.22 -47.06
N PRO A 771 9.53 -8.45 -47.33
CA PRO A 771 8.30 -8.64 -48.08
C PRO A 771 7.11 -7.95 -47.41
N LEU A 772 6.22 -7.38 -48.21
CA LEU A 772 4.96 -6.78 -47.77
C LEU A 772 3.81 -7.74 -48.06
N THR A 773 2.85 -7.84 -47.15
CA THR A 773 1.56 -8.49 -47.42
C THR A 773 0.71 -7.63 -48.35
N THR A 774 -0.37 -8.20 -48.89
CA THR A 774 -1.34 -7.45 -49.72
C THR A 774 -1.96 -6.29 -48.95
N LEU A 775 -2.26 -6.49 -47.65
CA LEU A 775 -2.85 -5.47 -46.80
C LEU A 775 -1.84 -4.35 -46.50
N GLU A 776 -0.59 -4.70 -46.18
CA GLU A 776 0.49 -3.73 -45.94
C GLU A 776 0.77 -2.89 -47.19
N ALA A 777 0.89 -3.52 -48.36
CA ALA A 777 1.12 -2.82 -49.61
C ALA A 777 -0.02 -1.84 -49.95
N ALA A 778 -1.27 -2.16 -49.59
CA ALA A 778 -2.42 -1.29 -49.83
C ALA A 778 -2.45 -0.03 -48.93
N THR A 779 -1.75 -0.05 -47.79
CA THR A 779 -1.65 1.13 -46.91
C THR A 779 -0.57 2.13 -47.35
N LEU A 780 0.34 1.71 -48.23
CA LEU A 780 1.44 2.54 -48.71
C LEU A 780 1.05 3.27 -49.99
N ALA A 781 1.45 4.53 -50.10
CA ALA A 781 1.35 5.25 -51.36
C ALA A 781 2.26 4.62 -52.41
N VAL A 782 1.72 4.39 -53.61
CA VAL A 782 2.41 3.67 -54.70
C VAL A 782 3.73 4.36 -55.08
N ASP A 783 3.78 5.68 -55.02
CA ASP A 783 4.98 6.47 -55.32
C ASP A 783 6.08 6.29 -54.26
N SER A 784 5.75 6.02 -53.00
CA SER A 784 6.72 5.65 -51.96
C SER A 784 7.36 4.28 -52.23
N ILE A 785 6.59 3.32 -52.76
CA ILE A 785 7.13 2.03 -53.21
C ILE A 785 8.11 2.22 -54.37
N VAL A 786 7.75 3.05 -55.35
CA VAL A 786 8.64 3.38 -56.49
C VAL A 786 9.89 4.12 -56.04
N ALA A 787 9.78 5.05 -55.09
CA ALA A 787 10.93 5.74 -54.51
C ALA A 787 11.90 4.74 -53.85
N SER A 788 11.39 3.77 -53.08
CA SER A 788 12.20 2.71 -52.49
C SER A 788 12.92 1.85 -53.54
N LYS A 789 12.24 1.49 -54.65
CA LYS A 789 12.86 0.78 -55.78
C LYS A 789 14.06 1.56 -56.34
N ILE A 790 13.92 2.89 -56.51
CA ILE A 790 15.00 3.76 -57.02
C ILE A 790 16.18 3.77 -56.06
N ILE A 791 15.96 4.01 -54.77
CA ILE A 791 17.02 4.06 -53.75
C ILE A 791 17.76 2.73 -53.66
N LYS A 792 17.04 1.61 -53.76
CA LYS A 792 17.59 0.25 -53.75
C LYS A 792 18.15 -0.22 -55.09
N LYS A 793 18.15 0.65 -56.12
CA LYS A 793 18.61 0.35 -57.48
C LYS A 793 17.92 -0.85 -58.13
N GLN A 794 16.64 -1.04 -57.84
CA GLN A 794 15.79 -2.05 -58.46
C GLN A 794 15.30 -1.58 -59.83
N LYS A 795 14.90 -2.54 -60.69
CA LYS A 795 14.40 -2.24 -62.04
C LYS A 795 13.01 -1.59 -61.99
N LEU A 796 12.83 -0.48 -62.71
CA LEU A 796 11.56 0.22 -62.84
C LEU A 796 10.76 -0.28 -64.06
N SER A 797 9.43 -0.34 -63.93
CA SER A 797 8.51 -0.64 -65.03
C SER A 797 8.10 0.63 -65.81
N PRO A 798 7.52 0.51 -67.01
CA PRO A 798 6.91 1.64 -67.74
C PRO A 798 5.89 2.43 -66.92
N GLU A 799 5.10 1.73 -66.09
CA GLU A 799 4.08 2.31 -65.21
C GLU A 799 4.72 3.12 -64.08
N ASP A 800 5.83 2.63 -63.51
CA ASP A 800 6.61 3.38 -62.51
C ASP A 800 7.07 4.72 -63.09
N PHE A 801 7.55 4.74 -64.35
CA PHE A 801 7.98 5.98 -65.01
C PHE A 801 6.84 6.98 -65.24
N LYS A 802 5.65 6.48 -65.63
CA LYS A 802 4.46 7.31 -65.77
C LYS A 802 4.06 7.92 -64.44
N LEU A 803 4.05 7.13 -63.37
CA LEU A 803 3.71 7.60 -62.03
C LEU A 803 4.65 8.71 -61.54
N LEU A 804 5.97 8.58 -61.76
CA LEU A 804 6.95 9.60 -61.38
C LEU A 804 6.73 10.94 -62.09
N LEU A 805 6.32 10.91 -63.36
CA LEU A 805 5.96 12.11 -64.13
C LEU A 805 4.67 12.74 -63.58
N ASP A 806 3.63 11.93 -63.38
CA ASP A 806 2.32 12.38 -62.90
C ASP A 806 2.39 13.00 -61.49
N LYS A 807 3.25 12.45 -60.62
CA LYS A 807 3.48 12.94 -59.26
C LYS A 807 4.55 14.05 -59.16
N GLY A 808 5.13 14.49 -60.28
CA GLY A 808 6.12 15.59 -60.30
C GLY A 808 7.48 15.24 -59.64
N LEU A 809 7.82 13.95 -59.63
CA LEU A 809 9.07 13.38 -59.11
C LEU A 809 10.12 13.17 -60.22
N ALA A 810 9.70 13.22 -61.48
CA ALA A 810 10.56 13.23 -62.65
C ALA A 810 10.05 14.22 -63.70
N ALA A 811 10.92 14.60 -64.64
CA ALA A 811 10.56 15.42 -65.79
C ALA A 811 11.36 15.00 -67.02
N TYR A 812 10.84 15.26 -68.22
CA TYR A 812 11.62 15.12 -69.45
C TYR A 812 12.54 16.33 -69.63
N SER A 813 13.81 16.06 -69.90
CA SER A 813 14.80 17.06 -70.28
C SER A 813 15.61 16.52 -71.45
N ASN A 814 15.57 17.22 -72.59
CA ASN A 814 16.22 16.83 -73.84
C ASN A 814 15.87 15.38 -74.29
N GLY A 815 14.60 14.99 -74.18
CA GLY A 815 14.12 13.66 -74.57
C GLY A 815 14.45 12.53 -73.58
N ASN A 816 15.24 12.81 -72.53
CA ASN A 816 15.57 11.84 -71.49
C ASN A 816 14.76 12.11 -70.22
N LEU A 817 14.33 11.03 -69.56
CA LEU A 817 13.70 11.13 -68.26
C LEU A 817 14.75 11.49 -67.19
N LYS A 818 14.56 12.61 -66.49
CA LYS A 818 15.39 13.04 -65.38
C LYS A 818 14.61 12.89 -64.08
N ILE A 819 15.04 11.95 -63.23
CA ILE A 819 14.48 11.74 -61.88
C ILE A 819 15.05 12.81 -60.93
N ASN A 820 14.19 13.39 -60.10
CA ASN A 820 14.59 14.31 -59.04
C ASN A 820 14.98 13.51 -57.78
N TYR A 821 16.27 13.18 -57.65
CA TYR A 821 16.77 12.35 -56.55
C TYR A 821 16.58 13.00 -55.17
N GLU A 822 16.60 14.33 -55.08
CA GLU A 822 16.36 15.06 -53.83
C GLU A 822 14.93 14.86 -53.32
N LYS A 823 13.94 14.84 -54.21
CA LYS A 823 12.55 14.51 -53.85
C LYS A 823 12.37 13.02 -53.53
N ILE A 824 13.00 12.14 -54.30
CA ILE A 824 12.97 10.68 -54.05
C ILE A 824 13.54 10.35 -52.66
N ARG A 825 14.66 10.97 -52.28
CA ARG A 825 15.23 10.82 -50.93
C ARG A 825 14.32 11.40 -49.85
N GLY A 826 13.57 12.45 -50.15
CA GLY A 826 12.56 13.01 -49.24
C GLY A 826 11.46 12.01 -48.91
N MET A 827 10.99 11.27 -49.91
CA MET A 827 10.00 10.19 -49.72
C MET A 827 10.58 8.96 -49.02
N ASP A 828 11.83 8.61 -49.33
CA ASP A 828 12.54 7.55 -48.60
C ASP A 828 12.73 7.94 -47.13
N PHE A 829 12.98 9.22 -46.86
CA PHE A 829 13.07 9.75 -45.50
C PHE A 829 11.74 9.68 -44.75
N GLU A 830 10.60 9.98 -45.38
CA GLU A 830 9.27 9.75 -44.78
C GLU A 830 9.09 8.28 -44.37
N THR A 831 9.46 7.35 -45.25
CA THR A 831 9.39 5.91 -44.94
C THR A 831 10.35 5.53 -43.81
N TYR A 832 11.55 6.12 -43.78
CA TYR A 832 12.52 5.96 -42.71
C TYR A 832 12.02 6.49 -41.36
N GLN A 833 11.13 7.49 -41.30
CA GLN A 833 10.58 7.97 -40.04
C GLN A 833 9.82 6.87 -39.29
N TYR A 834 9.11 5.96 -39.99
CA TYR A 834 8.50 4.79 -39.35
C TYR A 834 9.54 3.86 -38.73
N VAL A 835 10.68 3.66 -39.39
CA VAL A 835 11.81 2.89 -38.84
C VAL A 835 12.35 3.55 -37.59
N VAL A 836 12.58 4.86 -37.62
CA VAL A 836 13.05 5.60 -36.45
C VAL A 836 12.06 5.45 -35.30
N THR A 837 10.76 5.66 -35.52
CA THR A 837 9.74 5.53 -34.47
C THR A 837 9.72 4.12 -33.86
N ILE A 838 9.65 3.07 -34.70
CA ILE A 838 9.60 1.68 -34.23
C ILE A 838 10.88 1.28 -33.50
N GLU A 839 12.06 1.60 -34.06
CA GLU A 839 13.35 1.28 -33.43
C GLU A 839 13.54 2.05 -32.12
N LYS A 840 13.07 3.30 -32.07
CA LYS A 840 13.13 4.13 -30.88
C LYS A 840 12.20 3.58 -29.78
N TYR A 841 10.94 3.28 -30.10
CA TYR A 841 10.00 2.66 -29.16
C TYR A 841 10.49 1.29 -28.67
N ALA A 842 11.04 0.46 -29.54
CA ALA A 842 11.69 -0.77 -29.13
C ALA A 842 12.87 -0.53 -28.18
N SER A 843 13.68 0.51 -28.45
CA SER A 843 14.77 0.92 -27.56
C SER A 843 14.25 1.40 -26.21
N HIS A 844 13.09 2.05 -26.14
CA HIS A 844 12.48 2.48 -24.87
C HIS A 844 12.26 1.27 -23.95
N TYR A 845 11.62 0.21 -24.47
CA TYR A 845 11.36 -1.01 -23.73
C TYR A 845 12.66 -1.77 -23.39
N LYS A 846 13.57 -1.95 -24.35
CA LYS A 846 14.84 -2.66 -24.11
C LYS A 846 15.73 -1.96 -23.08
N THR A 847 15.74 -0.64 -23.06
CA THR A 847 16.45 0.12 -22.02
C THR A 847 15.77 -0.06 -20.67
N LEU A 848 14.43 0.00 -20.59
CA LEU A 848 13.71 -0.31 -19.35
C LEU A 848 14.05 -1.72 -18.84
N GLU A 849 13.99 -2.73 -19.71
CA GLU A 849 14.32 -4.13 -19.39
C GLU A 849 15.76 -4.27 -18.88
N LYS A 850 16.73 -3.65 -19.58
CA LYS A 850 18.16 -3.65 -19.19
C LYS A 850 18.40 -3.07 -17.79
N HIS A 851 17.67 -2.02 -17.42
CA HIS A 851 17.81 -1.33 -16.13
C HIS A 851 16.81 -1.79 -15.07
N TRP A 852 16.03 -2.84 -15.36
CA TRP A 852 14.91 -3.23 -14.50
C TRP A 852 15.35 -3.66 -13.11
N ASP A 853 16.49 -4.33 -12.97
CA ASP A 853 16.97 -4.79 -11.66
C ASP A 853 17.28 -3.60 -10.73
N ASP A 854 17.95 -2.57 -11.25
CA ASP A 854 18.27 -1.35 -10.50
C ASP A 854 16.99 -0.56 -10.17
N LEU A 855 16.09 -0.42 -11.15
CA LEU A 855 14.78 0.23 -10.98
C LEU A 855 13.88 -0.55 -10.00
N SER A 856 13.98 -1.87 -9.97
CA SER A 856 13.31 -2.73 -9.00
C SER A 856 13.85 -2.50 -7.59
N GLY A 857 15.15 -2.29 -7.44
CA GLY A 857 15.74 -1.84 -6.18
C GLY A 857 15.12 -0.55 -5.67
N LEU A 858 14.92 0.44 -6.55
CA LEU A 858 14.22 1.68 -6.23
C LEU A 858 12.74 1.43 -5.84
N ARG A 859 12.03 0.60 -6.59
CA ARG A 859 10.64 0.22 -6.28
C ARG A 859 10.53 -0.42 -4.90
N GLN A 860 11.46 -1.32 -4.56
CA GLN A 860 11.50 -1.94 -3.23
C GLN A 860 11.77 -0.92 -2.13
N ALA A 861 12.64 0.08 -2.36
CA ALA A 861 12.86 1.17 -1.41
C ALA A 861 11.60 2.02 -1.19
N LEU A 862 10.84 2.32 -2.25
CA LEU A 862 9.55 3.02 -2.17
C LEU A 862 8.50 2.19 -1.40
N LEU A 863 8.42 0.90 -1.71
CA LEU A 863 7.52 -0.04 -1.05
C LEU A 863 7.85 -0.16 0.46
N GLN A 864 9.14 -0.22 0.80
CA GLN A 864 9.61 -0.22 2.19
C GLN A 864 9.20 1.04 2.92
N ASP A 865 9.34 2.23 2.31
CA ASP A 865 8.94 3.49 2.94
C ASP A 865 7.43 3.53 3.20
N PHE A 866 6.61 3.18 2.21
CA PHE A 866 5.15 3.18 2.35
C PHE A 866 4.67 2.13 3.36
N ASN A 867 5.27 0.94 3.36
CA ASN A 867 5.00 -0.08 4.37
C ASN A 867 5.44 0.40 5.76
N ASN A 868 6.62 1.03 5.90
CA ASN A 868 7.10 1.59 7.18
C ASN A 868 6.17 2.70 7.69
N LEU A 869 5.58 3.47 6.80
CA LEU A 869 4.61 4.50 7.11
C LEU A 869 3.17 3.97 7.26
N VAL A 870 2.92 2.68 7.05
CA VAL A 870 1.55 2.11 7.07
C VAL A 870 0.62 2.83 6.06
N ILE A 871 1.18 3.38 4.97
CA ILE A 871 0.43 4.09 3.93
C ILE A 871 0.10 3.10 2.82
N LYS A 872 -1.19 2.81 2.64
CA LYS A 872 -1.72 1.87 1.64
C LYS A 872 -2.52 2.59 0.56
N ASP A 873 -1.96 3.65 0.01
CA ASP A 873 -2.58 4.47 -1.03
C ASP A 873 -1.66 4.51 -2.26
N HIS A 874 -2.06 3.81 -3.31
CA HIS A 874 -1.32 3.72 -4.56
C HIS A 874 -1.31 5.06 -5.33
N GLU A 875 -2.39 5.84 -5.25
CA GLU A 875 -2.45 7.14 -5.93
C GLU A 875 -1.51 8.14 -5.24
N LEU A 876 -1.46 8.10 -3.91
CA LEU A 876 -0.49 8.86 -3.13
C LEU A 876 0.95 8.44 -3.44
N LEU A 877 1.22 7.14 -3.57
CA LEU A 877 2.53 6.65 -4.01
C LEU A 877 2.91 7.23 -5.37
N HIS A 878 2.01 7.13 -6.35
CA HIS A 878 2.24 7.66 -7.69
C HIS A 878 2.58 9.16 -7.66
N LYS A 879 1.78 9.96 -6.95
CA LYS A 879 2.03 11.40 -6.77
C LYS A 879 3.37 11.68 -6.08
N PHE A 880 3.71 10.92 -5.06
CA PHE A 880 4.97 11.06 -4.32
C PHE A 880 6.18 10.74 -5.20
N VAL A 881 6.16 9.61 -5.90
CA VAL A 881 7.21 9.21 -6.85
C VAL A 881 7.39 10.26 -7.94
N ARG A 882 6.29 10.77 -8.49
CA ARG A 882 6.32 11.84 -9.49
C ARG A 882 7.11 13.05 -9.02
N GLU A 883 6.75 13.59 -7.87
CA GLU A 883 7.38 14.80 -7.34
C GLU A 883 8.87 14.59 -7.01
N LEU A 884 9.25 13.42 -6.48
CA LEU A 884 10.65 13.09 -6.22
C LEU A 884 11.45 12.93 -7.53
N MET A 885 10.91 12.21 -8.51
CA MET A 885 11.57 12.00 -9.80
C MET A 885 11.74 13.30 -10.58
N LEU A 886 10.75 14.18 -10.62
CA LEU A 886 10.86 15.48 -11.29
C LEU A 886 11.98 16.35 -10.69
N LYS A 887 12.16 16.33 -9.36
CA LYS A 887 13.30 17.01 -8.73
C LYS A 887 14.65 16.38 -9.12
N ARG A 888 14.71 15.04 -9.24
CA ARG A 888 15.92 14.33 -9.67
C ARG A 888 16.27 14.60 -11.13
N THR A 889 15.29 14.75 -12.03
CA THR A 889 15.55 15.11 -13.43
C THR A 889 16.13 16.52 -13.56
N GLU A 890 15.83 17.40 -12.61
CA GLU A 890 16.45 18.74 -12.46
C GLU A 890 17.81 18.73 -11.72
N LEU A 891 18.42 17.56 -11.50
CA LEU A 891 19.71 17.36 -10.79
C LEU A 891 19.69 17.73 -9.31
N LYS A 892 18.51 17.90 -8.71
CA LYS A 892 18.41 18.26 -7.29
C LYS A 892 18.78 17.06 -6.42
N LEU A 893 19.64 17.26 -5.42
CA LEU A 893 19.85 16.29 -4.35
C LEU A 893 18.64 16.32 -3.41
N LEU A 894 17.97 15.18 -3.25
CA LEU A 894 16.81 15.06 -2.37
C LEU A 894 17.24 14.94 -0.91
N THR A 895 16.56 15.65 -0.01
CA THR A 895 16.76 15.50 1.43
C THR A 895 15.57 14.80 2.10
N ARG A 896 15.82 14.19 3.27
CA ARG A 896 14.76 13.61 4.12
C ARG A 896 13.65 14.61 4.44
N GLN A 897 14.05 15.85 4.78
CA GLN A 897 13.13 16.92 5.16
C GLN A 897 12.18 17.26 4.02
N GLU A 898 12.71 17.43 2.81
CA GLU A 898 11.90 17.75 1.63
C GLU A 898 10.94 16.62 1.26
N ALA A 899 11.36 15.36 1.41
CA ALA A 899 10.49 14.21 1.18
C ALA A 899 9.33 14.17 2.20
N LEU A 900 9.60 14.46 3.48
CA LEU A 900 8.56 14.55 4.52
C LEU A 900 7.58 15.70 4.25
N GLU A 901 8.09 16.89 3.89
CA GLU A 901 7.27 18.06 3.58
C GLU A 901 6.34 17.79 2.40
N MET A 902 6.87 17.15 1.36
CA MET A 902 6.12 16.74 0.18
C MET A 902 5.05 15.71 0.51
N LEU A 903 5.39 14.70 1.32
CA LEU A 903 4.43 13.69 1.72
C LEU A 903 3.29 14.29 2.59
N ASP A 904 3.60 15.19 3.53
CA ASP A 904 2.58 15.89 4.32
C ASP A 904 1.68 16.75 3.44
N GLN A 905 2.24 17.45 2.44
CA GLN A 905 1.46 18.23 1.48
C GLN A 905 0.50 17.35 0.67
N LEU A 906 0.96 16.19 0.18
CA LEU A 906 0.13 15.28 -0.62
C LEU A 906 -0.95 14.56 0.20
N LEU A 907 -0.73 14.43 1.51
CA LEU A 907 -1.71 13.85 2.42
C LEU A 907 -2.86 14.83 2.74
N ASN A 908 -2.64 16.14 2.66
CA ASN A 908 -3.62 17.19 2.99
C ASN A 908 -4.39 17.65 1.75
#